data_AF-A0A6I2RID4-F1
#
_entry.id   AF-A0A6I2RID4-F1
#
_cell.length_a   1.000
_cell.length_b   1.000
_cell.length_c   1.000
_cell.angle_alpha   90.00
_cell.angle_beta   90.00
_cell.angle_gamma   90.00
#
_symmetry.space_group_name_H-M   'P 1'
#
loop_
_entity.id
_entity.type
_entity.pdbx_description
1 polymer ?
#
loop_
_entity_poly.entity_id
_entity_poly.type
_entity_poly.pdbx_seq_one_letter_code
_entity_poly.pdbx_strand_id
1 'polypeptide(L)'
;MKPEEHEIYVIPPNFIEGGTLFGGLFKTRNAIEAGVIGFLVGIPVLSFPFSLTTKIIILCLTALPLVLLALIGVSGGSLSTFILLFFSYLRNRRILSRESDASGDKKWKSILPSWASRHSQIKGTEDDDQPKSRSRFAVDLKSRKVTQFKTFLPTESAAHPLNPLADYIPIEKIEHGIVYTKDHRYIKILEVIPVNFLLRSAREQRSIIYSFISYLKISPVKIQIKALTKRADINRHLDMVRKELAQETDPRCRTLQEDYLKLIRQLGSREAITRRFFLVFEYEPFPGTKRGHEEEEAVASLQTAARTAGNYLRQCGNEVVSHENEDEATAEILYNILCRKEGNAQPWTQKVKQVLADYIAAGRDLDTIPVNEFYAPSQIDFTHGGYICVDGLYYAYLLVPSTGYKTQVPAGWLSLLVNAGDGIDMDLFLTRQPKDRMVRKLGQQLRINRSKIRETSDTNTDFDDLDGAIWSGYFLKDGLGNNEDFYYLNLLVTVTAENVEDLEWKVAELKKLMLSQDMDVQTCSFCQEQAFLSSMPLVSLERHLYERSKRNVLTTGAASCYPFTSYEMCDDSGILLGVNKHNNSLIIVDIFDSRVYKNANIAILGTSGAGKTFTMQLMALRMRRKGIQVFIIAPLKGHEFHRACSNIGGEFISISPASQNCINIMEIRRVDKSVDDLLDGPGVEKSLLAAKIQRLHTFFSLLIPDMSHEEKQLLDDALIRTYAGKGITHDNATLDDPAHPGRYREMPILGDLYRILLESPDTKRLGNILNRLVNGSASAWNQQTNVSLDNKYTVLDISELTGDLLTVGMYVALDFVWDKAKENRTAEKAIFVDECWQLIGASSNRQAAESVLELAKTIRGYGGSLVCATQDLNDFFALEDGKYGKGIINNSKTKILLNLEDEEAQRVQDILHLSEAELMEITHFERGSALISTNNNNIAVEIKCSQMEKELITTDRRELQALLERKEAG
;
A
#
# COMPACT_ATOMS: atom_id res chain seq x y z
N MET A 1 -2.14 -31.36 11.68
CA MET A 1 -2.64 -30.68 10.47
C MET A 1 -1.61 -30.89 9.37
N LYS A 2 -2.01 -31.15 8.12
CA LYS A 2 -1.05 -31.07 7.00
C LYS A 2 -0.62 -29.60 6.88
N PRO A 3 0.65 -29.29 6.60
CA PRO A 3 1.07 -27.92 6.33
C PRO A 3 0.20 -27.34 5.21
N GLU A 4 -0.19 -26.07 5.32
CA GLU A 4 -0.94 -25.38 4.26
C GLU A 4 -0.05 -25.27 3.02
N GLU A 5 -0.15 -26.27 2.12
CA GLU A 5 0.58 -26.28 0.86
C GLU A 5 0.13 -25.09 0.01
N HIS A 6 1.05 -24.17 -0.26
CA HIS A 6 0.82 -23.07 -1.19
C HIS A 6 0.56 -23.64 -2.58
N GLU A 7 -0.48 -23.13 -3.26
CA GLU A 7 -0.77 -23.58 -4.62
C GLU A 7 0.35 -23.18 -5.58
N ILE A 8 0.84 -24.18 -6.31
CA ILE A 8 1.84 -24.01 -7.36
C ILE A 8 1.10 -23.89 -8.69
N TYR A 9 1.41 -22.82 -9.42
CA TYR A 9 0.91 -22.55 -10.76
C TYR A 9 2.00 -22.84 -11.79
N VAL A 10 1.58 -23.17 -13.01
CA VAL A 10 2.50 -23.59 -14.08
C VAL A 10 2.52 -22.55 -15.20
N ILE A 11 3.73 -22.07 -15.52
CA ILE A 11 4.05 -21.29 -16.72
C ILE A 11 4.86 -22.19 -17.66
N PRO A 12 4.21 -22.95 -18.55
CA PRO A 12 4.88 -23.98 -19.32
C PRO A 12 5.88 -23.38 -20.32
N PRO A 13 7.00 -24.06 -20.60
CA PRO A 13 7.87 -23.75 -21.73
C PRO A 13 7.11 -23.54 -23.06
N ASN A 14 7.67 -22.71 -23.94
CA ASN A 14 7.06 -22.46 -25.23
C ASN A 14 7.07 -23.71 -26.12
N PHE A 15 5.89 -24.27 -26.35
CA PHE A 15 5.70 -25.41 -27.24
C PHE A 15 5.61 -25.07 -28.75
N ILE A 16 5.33 -23.80 -29.09
CA ILE A 16 4.87 -23.41 -30.43
C ILE A 16 5.97 -22.74 -31.29
N GLU A 17 7.20 -22.58 -30.78
CA GLU A 17 8.26 -21.81 -31.46
C GLU A 17 9.27 -22.66 -32.26
N GLY A 18 9.88 -22.00 -33.26
CA GLY A 18 10.52 -22.60 -34.43
C GLY A 18 11.80 -23.42 -34.19
N GLY A 19 12.20 -24.15 -35.23
CA GLY A 19 13.22 -25.19 -35.17
C GLY A 19 14.57 -24.74 -34.63
N THR A 20 15.12 -25.55 -33.74
CA THR A 20 16.52 -25.57 -33.31
C THR A 20 17.31 -26.58 -34.16
N LEU A 21 18.62 -26.38 -34.30
CA LEU A 21 19.56 -27.30 -34.94
C LEU A 21 20.58 -27.79 -33.91
N PHE A 22 21.14 -28.99 -34.13
CA PHE A 22 22.03 -29.67 -33.20
C PHE A 22 21.43 -29.79 -31.79
N GLY A 23 20.23 -30.37 -31.70
CA GLY A 23 19.75 -30.80 -30.40
C GLY A 23 19.30 -29.72 -29.42
N GLY A 24 18.81 -28.59 -29.93
CA GLY A 24 18.40 -27.47 -29.07
C GLY A 24 19.48 -26.41 -28.87
N LEU A 25 20.75 -26.73 -29.13
CA LEU A 25 21.90 -25.85 -28.86
C LEU A 25 21.84 -24.50 -29.59
N PHE A 26 21.39 -24.48 -30.86
CA PHE A 26 21.37 -23.24 -31.65
C PHE A 26 20.04 -23.04 -32.37
N LYS A 27 19.55 -21.79 -32.36
CA LYS A 27 18.42 -21.38 -33.21
C LYS A 27 18.81 -21.57 -34.67
N THR A 28 17.92 -22.14 -35.49
CA THR A 28 18.13 -22.37 -36.94
C THR A 28 18.69 -21.13 -37.65
N ARG A 29 18.15 -19.95 -37.32
CA ARG A 29 18.61 -18.68 -37.88
C ARG A 29 20.06 -18.33 -37.51
N ASN A 30 20.47 -18.56 -36.26
CA ASN A 30 21.84 -18.31 -35.81
C ASN A 30 22.83 -19.26 -36.51
N ALA A 31 22.46 -20.54 -36.64
CA ALA A 31 23.29 -21.52 -37.34
C ALA A 31 23.48 -21.17 -38.83
N ILE A 32 22.42 -20.70 -39.50
CA ILE A 32 22.51 -20.21 -40.89
C ILE A 32 23.40 -18.97 -40.97
N GLU A 33 23.23 -17.99 -40.08
CA GLU A 33 24.07 -16.78 -40.03
C GLU A 33 25.54 -17.12 -39.80
N ALA A 34 25.82 -18.04 -38.88
CA ALA A 34 27.17 -18.53 -38.59
C ALA A 34 27.80 -19.23 -39.82
N GLY A 35 27.03 -20.05 -40.54
CA GLY A 35 27.49 -20.67 -41.78
C GLY A 35 27.83 -19.63 -42.86
N VAL A 36 26.98 -18.62 -43.03
CA VAL A 36 27.21 -17.53 -43.99
C VAL A 36 28.45 -16.71 -43.62
N ILE A 37 28.62 -16.35 -42.35
CA ILE A 37 29.79 -15.61 -41.87
C ILE A 37 31.07 -16.43 -42.02
N GLY A 38 31.01 -17.72 -41.68
CA GLY A 38 32.12 -18.65 -41.87
C GLY A 38 32.55 -18.74 -43.33
N PHE A 39 31.59 -18.77 -44.27
CA PHE A 39 31.88 -18.80 -45.70
C PHE A 39 32.46 -17.47 -46.20
N LEU A 40 31.87 -16.34 -45.82
CA LEU A 40 32.30 -15.00 -46.23
C LEU A 40 33.70 -14.64 -45.74
N VAL A 41 34.03 -15.01 -44.50
CA VAL A 41 35.36 -14.74 -43.90
C VAL A 41 36.36 -15.82 -44.30
N GLY A 42 35.92 -17.07 -44.42
CA GLY A 42 36.81 -18.21 -44.66
C GLY A 42 37.32 -18.33 -46.10
N ILE A 43 36.47 -18.07 -47.10
CA ILE A 43 36.85 -18.20 -48.52
C ILE A 43 37.98 -17.26 -48.94
N PRO A 44 37.96 -15.97 -48.58
CA PRO A 44 39.09 -15.07 -48.85
C PRO A 44 40.41 -15.59 -48.27
N VAL A 45 40.39 -16.11 -47.04
CA VAL A 45 41.59 -16.65 -46.38
C VAL A 45 42.13 -17.88 -47.11
N LEU A 46 41.25 -18.74 -47.63
CA LEU A 46 41.63 -19.93 -48.39
C LEU A 46 42.21 -19.60 -49.78
N SER A 47 41.84 -18.46 -50.35
CA SER A 47 42.25 -18.03 -51.70
C SER A 47 43.57 -17.23 -51.73
N PHE A 48 44.10 -16.79 -50.59
CA PHE A 48 45.44 -16.18 -50.52
C PHE A 48 46.57 -17.21 -50.70
N PRO A 49 47.75 -16.80 -51.22
CA PRO A 49 48.89 -17.68 -51.47
C PRO A 49 49.74 -17.92 -50.21
N PHE A 50 49.10 -18.27 -49.08
CA PHE A 50 49.78 -18.60 -47.83
C PHE A 50 49.99 -20.11 -47.64
N SER A 51 50.92 -20.48 -46.75
CA SER A 51 51.10 -21.87 -46.33
C SER A 51 49.83 -22.40 -45.63
N LEU A 52 49.58 -23.71 -45.68
CA LEU A 52 48.42 -24.35 -45.03
C LEU A 52 48.34 -24.00 -43.54
N THR A 53 49.47 -24.02 -42.84
CA THR A 53 49.59 -23.70 -41.41
C THR A 53 49.19 -22.26 -41.15
N THR A 54 49.65 -21.32 -41.98
CA THR A 54 49.27 -19.90 -41.89
C THR A 54 47.78 -19.69 -42.14
N LYS A 55 47.19 -20.39 -43.12
CA LYS A 55 45.74 -20.31 -43.39
C LYS A 55 44.90 -20.80 -42.22
N ILE A 56 45.29 -21.90 -41.58
CA ILE A 56 44.61 -22.44 -40.39
C ILE A 56 44.69 -21.44 -39.22
N ILE A 57 45.87 -20.87 -38.97
CA ILE A 57 46.04 -19.86 -37.90
C ILE A 57 45.16 -18.64 -38.15
N ILE A 58 45.12 -18.12 -39.38
CA ILE A 58 44.28 -16.95 -39.72
C ILE A 58 42.79 -17.28 -39.56
N LEU A 59 42.34 -18.46 -40.01
CA LEU A 59 40.95 -18.91 -39.84
C LEU A 59 40.56 -19.03 -38.35
N CYS A 60 41.43 -19.57 -37.51
CA CYS A 60 41.19 -19.68 -36.07
C CYS A 60 41.17 -18.32 -35.35
N LEU A 61 41.90 -17.31 -35.85
CA LEU A 61 41.91 -15.97 -35.27
C LEU A 61 40.77 -15.07 -35.78
N THR A 62 40.15 -15.40 -36.92
CA THR A 62 39.15 -14.53 -37.58
C THR A 62 37.79 -15.19 -37.71
N ALA A 63 37.69 -16.28 -38.48
CA ALA A 63 36.44 -16.96 -38.79
C ALA A 63 35.87 -17.66 -37.54
N LEU A 64 36.71 -18.35 -36.76
CA LEU A 64 36.24 -19.12 -35.60
C LEU A 64 35.56 -18.23 -34.53
N PRO A 65 36.14 -17.10 -34.06
CA PRO A 65 35.46 -16.22 -33.11
C PRO A 65 34.17 -15.62 -33.65
N LEU A 66 34.12 -15.24 -34.93
CA LEU A 66 32.94 -14.65 -35.56
C LEU A 66 31.81 -15.67 -35.74
N VAL A 67 32.15 -16.91 -36.11
CA VAL A 67 31.20 -18.02 -36.22
C VAL A 67 30.64 -18.38 -34.83
N LEU A 68 31.49 -18.42 -33.80
CA LEU A 68 31.04 -18.64 -32.42
C LEU A 68 30.12 -17.52 -31.93
N LEU A 69 30.46 -16.25 -32.19
CA LEU A 69 29.62 -15.11 -31.85
C LEU A 69 28.27 -15.15 -32.59
N ALA A 70 28.26 -15.53 -33.86
CA ALA A 70 27.03 -15.68 -34.65
C ALA A 70 26.15 -16.87 -34.19
N LEU A 71 26.78 -17.96 -33.74
CA LEU A 71 26.09 -19.11 -33.15
C LEU A 71 25.42 -18.75 -31.82
N ILE A 72 26.17 -18.12 -30.91
CA ILE A 72 25.67 -17.69 -29.60
C ILE A 72 24.61 -16.59 -29.75
N GLY A 73 24.83 -15.65 -30.69
CA GLY A 73 24.00 -14.46 -30.86
C GLY A 73 24.34 -13.36 -29.86
N VAL A 74 23.59 -12.25 -29.91
CA VAL A 74 23.79 -11.08 -29.04
C VAL A 74 22.47 -10.71 -28.36
N SER A 75 22.49 -10.60 -27.04
CA SER A 75 21.31 -10.23 -26.22
C SER A 75 20.05 -11.06 -26.52
N GLY A 76 20.22 -12.38 -26.69
CA GLY A 76 19.12 -13.33 -26.95
C GLY A 76 18.59 -13.38 -28.39
N GLY A 77 19.10 -12.51 -29.27
CA GLY A 77 18.76 -12.44 -30.69
C GLY A 77 19.89 -12.91 -31.62
N SER A 78 19.59 -13.03 -32.91
CA SER A 78 20.60 -13.32 -33.93
C SER A 78 21.48 -12.11 -34.20
N LEU A 79 22.72 -12.33 -34.66
CA LEU A 79 23.67 -11.25 -34.91
C LEU A 79 23.12 -10.27 -35.96
N SER A 80 22.45 -10.76 -37.00
CA SER A 80 21.82 -9.90 -38.00
C SER A 80 20.73 -9.00 -37.42
N THR A 81 19.95 -9.51 -36.45
CA THR A 81 18.90 -8.74 -35.78
C THR A 81 19.51 -7.61 -34.96
N PHE A 82 20.57 -7.90 -34.21
CA PHE A 82 21.31 -6.89 -33.46
C PHE A 82 21.86 -5.78 -34.37
N ILE A 83 22.49 -6.15 -35.48
CA ILE A 83 23.05 -5.21 -36.45
C ILE A 83 21.94 -4.33 -37.06
N LEU A 84 20.79 -4.91 -37.44
CA LEU A 84 19.66 -4.16 -37.98
C LEU A 84 19.09 -3.16 -36.98
N LEU A 85 18.94 -3.56 -35.70
CA LEU A 85 18.47 -2.68 -34.64
C LEU A 85 19.46 -1.55 -34.40
N PHE A 86 20.76 -1.84 -34.38
CA PHE A 86 21.81 -0.83 -34.23
C PHE A 86 21.78 0.21 -35.36
N PHE A 87 21.69 -0.20 -36.62
CA PHE A 87 21.59 0.74 -37.74
C PHE A 87 20.26 1.49 -37.79
N SER A 88 19.15 0.82 -37.44
CA SER A 88 17.84 1.47 -37.28
C SER A 88 17.90 2.57 -36.22
N TYR A 89 18.52 2.28 -35.08
CA TYR A 89 18.77 3.23 -34.02
C TYR A 89 19.65 4.40 -34.50
N LEU A 90 20.80 4.14 -35.14
CA LEU A 90 21.68 5.19 -35.65
C LEU A 90 20.98 6.15 -36.63
N ARG A 91 20.03 5.63 -37.41
CA ARG A 91 19.22 6.41 -38.34
C ARG A 91 18.14 7.26 -37.64
N ASN A 92 17.56 6.78 -36.54
CA ASN A 92 16.44 7.44 -35.85
C ASN A 92 16.85 8.23 -34.60
N ARG A 93 18.11 8.12 -34.14
CA ARG A 93 18.63 8.87 -32.98
C ARG A 93 18.46 10.37 -33.16
N ARG A 94 17.79 11.02 -32.21
CA ARG A 94 17.46 12.45 -32.26
C ARG A 94 17.08 12.95 -30.87
N ILE A 95 17.15 14.27 -30.70
CA ILE A 95 16.56 14.97 -29.57
C ILE A 95 15.32 15.69 -30.13
N LEU A 96 14.20 15.51 -29.45
CA LEU A 96 12.93 16.17 -29.74
C LEU A 96 12.69 17.20 -28.63
N SER A 97 12.38 18.45 -28.95
CA SER A 97 12.21 19.53 -27.96
C SER A 97 11.15 20.53 -28.39
N ARG A 98 10.49 21.17 -27.42
CA ARG A 98 9.51 22.25 -27.65
C ARG A 98 10.08 23.47 -28.40
N GLU A 99 11.35 23.82 -28.18
CA GLU A 99 11.98 25.06 -28.67
C GLU A 99 12.78 24.94 -29.99
N SER A 100 12.55 23.92 -30.80
CA SER A 100 13.30 23.76 -32.07
C SER A 100 12.83 24.76 -33.14
N ASP A 101 13.05 26.07 -32.93
CA ASP A 101 12.78 27.16 -33.88
C ASP A 101 13.63 28.44 -33.62
N ALA A 102 14.92 28.30 -33.26
CA ALA A 102 15.86 29.45 -33.18
C ALA A 102 17.07 29.38 -34.12
N SER A 103 17.30 28.26 -34.81
CA SER A 103 18.40 28.14 -35.80
C SER A 103 17.82 27.72 -37.14
N GLY A 104 17.77 28.66 -38.08
CA GLY A 104 17.12 28.54 -39.39
C GLY A 104 17.78 27.56 -40.36
N ASP A 105 18.03 26.32 -39.96
CA ASP A 105 18.57 25.28 -40.82
C ASP A 105 17.49 24.29 -41.29
N LYS A 106 17.31 24.25 -42.61
CA LYS A 106 16.27 23.51 -43.31
C LYS A 106 16.54 22.00 -43.26
N LYS A 107 15.94 21.29 -42.30
CA LYS A 107 15.50 19.89 -42.43
C LYS A 107 14.53 19.55 -41.29
N TRP A 108 13.23 19.56 -41.56
CA TRP A 108 12.25 18.92 -40.70
C TRP A 108 12.65 17.44 -40.53
N LYS A 109 13.28 17.09 -39.40
CA LYS A 109 13.36 15.68 -38.98
C LYS A 109 11.96 15.31 -38.51
N SER A 110 11.36 14.27 -39.09
CA SER A 110 10.02 13.84 -38.70
C SER A 110 9.97 13.55 -37.20
N ILE A 111 8.93 14.05 -36.53
CA ILE A 111 8.66 13.81 -35.10
C ILE A 111 8.59 12.29 -34.86
N LEU A 112 7.91 11.58 -35.76
CA LEU A 112 7.79 10.12 -35.72
C LEU A 112 9.03 9.43 -36.31
N PRO A 113 9.43 8.28 -35.76
CA PRO A 113 10.54 7.51 -36.31
C PRO A 113 10.17 6.89 -37.66
N SER A 114 11.19 6.53 -38.43
CA SER A 114 11.00 6.02 -39.79
C SER A 114 10.27 4.69 -39.90
N TRP A 115 10.28 3.88 -38.83
CA TRP A 115 9.56 2.61 -38.77
C TRP A 115 8.07 2.81 -38.43
N ALA A 116 7.71 3.86 -37.68
CA ALA A 116 6.32 4.22 -37.40
C ALA A 116 5.65 4.87 -38.62
N SER A 117 6.40 5.68 -39.38
CA SER A 117 5.91 6.37 -40.59
C SER A 117 5.52 5.41 -41.73
N ARG A 118 6.08 4.19 -41.77
CA ARG A 118 5.74 3.17 -42.78
C ARG A 118 4.37 2.52 -42.55
N HIS A 119 3.86 2.52 -41.31
CA HIS A 119 2.57 1.90 -41.01
C HIS A 119 1.38 2.77 -41.44
N SER A 120 1.53 4.11 -41.49
CA SER A 120 0.46 4.98 -42.01
C SER A 120 0.30 4.87 -43.54
N GLN A 121 1.39 4.64 -44.28
CA GLN A 121 1.34 4.52 -45.75
C GLN A 121 0.74 3.20 -46.27
N ILE A 122 0.65 2.14 -45.46
CA ILE A 122 0.19 0.81 -45.93
C ILE A 122 -1.34 0.63 -45.78
N LYS A 123 -2.06 1.56 -45.13
CA LYS A 123 -3.53 1.53 -45.02
C LYS A 123 -4.27 2.74 -45.60
N GLY A 124 -3.58 3.80 -45.99
CA GLY A 124 -4.17 4.91 -46.76
C GLY A 124 -4.29 4.52 -48.23
N THR A 125 -5.47 4.07 -48.65
CA THR A 125 -5.85 4.18 -50.06
C THR A 125 -6.03 5.67 -50.38
N GLU A 126 -5.76 6.07 -51.62
CA GLU A 126 -5.71 7.46 -52.15
C GLU A 126 -7.02 8.30 -52.02
N ASP A 127 -7.89 7.99 -51.06
CA ASP A 127 -9.22 8.61 -50.88
C ASP A 127 -9.28 9.72 -49.81
N ASP A 128 -8.22 9.94 -49.01
CA ASP A 128 -8.27 10.85 -47.84
C ASP A 128 -8.05 12.35 -48.17
N ASP A 129 -7.66 12.68 -49.41
CA ASP A 129 -7.49 14.07 -49.88
C ASP A 129 -8.64 14.56 -50.77
N GLN A 130 -9.76 13.83 -50.85
CA GLN A 130 -10.99 14.37 -51.46
C GLN A 130 -11.87 15.03 -50.40
N PRO A 131 -12.24 16.33 -50.57
CA PRO A 131 -13.15 16.98 -49.64
C PRO A 131 -14.47 16.20 -49.56
N LYS A 132 -14.89 15.81 -48.34
CA LYS A 132 -16.13 15.06 -48.09
C LYS A 132 -17.30 15.81 -48.75
N SER A 133 -17.76 15.31 -49.89
CA SER A 133 -18.86 15.90 -50.66
C SER A 133 -20.16 15.15 -50.38
N ARG A 134 -21.24 15.87 -50.08
CA ARG A 134 -22.60 15.30 -50.09
C ARG A 134 -23.23 15.58 -51.45
N SER A 135 -23.73 14.53 -52.12
CA SER A 135 -24.58 14.68 -53.30
C SER A 135 -25.98 15.09 -52.85
N ARG A 136 -26.47 16.22 -53.36
CA ARG A 136 -27.89 16.60 -53.25
C ARG A 136 -28.52 16.52 -54.63
N PHE A 137 -29.77 16.05 -54.66
CA PHE A 137 -30.58 15.97 -55.87
C PHE A 137 -31.68 17.04 -55.80
N ALA A 138 -31.74 17.90 -56.81
CA ALA A 138 -32.88 18.79 -57.00
C ALA A 138 -33.76 18.21 -58.12
N VAL A 139 -35.04 17.99 -57.81
CA VAL A 139 -36.04 17.49 -58.76
C VAL A 139 -36.90 18.66 -59.21
N ASP A 140 -36.78 19.06 -60.48
CA ASP A 140 -37.70 20.01 -61.09
C ASP A 140 -38.93 19.25 -61.63
N LEU A 141 -40.03 19.35 -60.89
CA LEU A 141 -41.28 18.66 -61.17
C LEU A 141 -41.99 19.15 -62.44
N LYS A 142 -41.69 20.35 -62.94
CA LYS A 142 -42.30 20.87 -64.19
C LYS A 142 -41.57 20.38 -65.44
N SER A 143 -40.25 20.23 -65.39
CA SER A 143 -39.44 19.76 -66.52
C SER A 143 -39.08 18.27 -66.46
N ARG A 144 -39.45 17.55 -65.38
CA ARG A 144 -39.11 16.15 -65.11
C ARG A 144 -37.61 15.85 -65.23
N LYS A 145 -36.77 16.78 -64.76
CA LYS A 145 -35.31 16.60 -64.71
C LYS A 145 -34.83 16.55 -63.25
N VAL A 146 -33.92 15.61 -62.99
CA VAL A 146 -33.17 15.52 -61.74
C VAL A 146 -31.76 16.02 -62.00
N THR A 147 -31.34 17.04 -61.25
CA THR A 147 -29.96 17.56 -61.31
C THR A 147 -29.23 17.22 -60.02
N GLN A 148 -28.07 16.60 -60.16
CA GLN A 148 -27.19 16.21 -59.05
C GLN A 148 -26.04 17.21 -58.96
N PHE A 149 -25.82 17.79 -57.79
CA PHE A 149 -24.65 18.64 -57.54
C PHE A 149 -24.00 18.29 -56.19
N LYS A 150 -22.66 18.36 -56.17
CA LYS A 150 -21.83 18.06 -55.00
C LYS A 150 -21.67 19.33 -54.16
N THR A 151 -21.98 19.24 -52.87
CA THR A 151 -21.68 20.30 -51.89
C THR A 151 -20.50 19.83 -51.06
N PHE A 152 -19.42 20.62 -51.01
CA PHE A 152 -18.22 20.31 -50.24
C PHE A 152 -18.36 20.90 -48.82
N LEU A 153 -18.13 20.09 -47.79
CA LEU A 153 -18.06 20.56 -46.40
C LEU A 153 -16.75 21.33 -46.20
N PRO A 154 -16.74 22.42 -45.39
CA PRO A 154 -15.48 23.05 -44.97
C PRO A 154 -14.65 22.03 -44.19
N THR A 155 -13.36 21.92 -44.50
CA THR A 155 -12.40 21.17 -43.69
C THR A 155 -12.25 21.90 -42.36
N GLU A 156 -12.72 21.32 -41.25
CA GLU A 156 -12.40 21.84 -39.92
C GLU A 156 -10.87 21.80 -39.77
N SER A 157 -10.24 22.97 -39.68
CA SER A 157 -8.81 23.09 -39.42
C SER A 157 -8.55 22.64 -37.98
N ALA A 158 -8.12 21.38 -37.80
CA ALA A 158 -7.64 20.90 -36.51
C ALA A 158 -6.54 21.85 -36.01
N ALA A 159 -6.74 22.50 -34.85
CA ALA A 159 -5.77 23.40 -34.26
C ALA A 159 -4.51 22.59 -33.91
N HIS A 160 -3.37 22.92 -34.52
CA HIS A 160 -2.10 22.28 -34.19
C HIS A 160 -1.69 22.61 -32.75
N PRO A 161 -1.16 21.67 -31.96
CA PRO A 161 -0.72 21.94 -30.59
C PRO A 161 0.40 23.00 -30.53
N LEU A 162 0.55 23.69 -29.39
CA LEU A 162 1.65 24.62 -29.15
C LEU A 162 2.96 23.85 -28.91
N ASN A 163 2.89 22.71 -28.23
CA ASN A 163 3.99 21.77 -28.08
C ASN A 163 4.03 20.81 -29.27
N PRO A 164 5.06 20.86 -30.15
CA PRO A 164 5.19 19.95 -31.28
C PRO A 164 5.28 18.46 -30.88
N LEU A 165 5.65 18.17 -29.63
CA LEU A 165 5.76 16.80 -29.11
C LEU A 165 4.41 16.20 -28.70
N ALA A 166 3.36 17.00 -28.60
CA ALA A 166 2.03 16.52 -28.24
C ALA A 166 1.51 15.45 -29.21
N ASP A 167 1.90 15.53 -30.49
CA ASP A 167 1.51 14.57 -31.52
C ASP A 167 2.34 13.28 -31.55
N TYR A 168 3.36 13.15 -30.67
CA TYR A 168 4.28 12.01 -30.67
C TYR A 168 3.61 10.70 -30.25
N ILE A 169 2.73 10.76 -29.24
CA ILE A 169 1.95 9.60 -28.79
C ILE A 169 0.72 9.48 -29.71
N PRO A 170 0.35 8.27 -30.18
CA PRO A 170 -0.69 8.08 -31.19
C PRO A 170 -2.11 8.16 -30.60
N ILE A 171 -2.41 9.24 -29.86
CA ILE A 171 -3.73 9.56 -29.30
C ILE A 171 -4.31 10.72 -30.11
N GLU A 172 -5.56 10.59 -30.52
CA GLU A 172 -6.33 11.59 -31.25
C GLU A 172 -7.15 12.44 -30.29
N LYS A 173 -7.97 11.81 -29.46
CA LYS A 173 -8.81 12.46 -28.44
C LYS A 173 -9.07 11.54 -27.25
N ILE A 174 -9.61 12.12 -26.18
CA ILE A 174 -10.14 11.41 -25.01
C ILE A 174 -11.56 11.90 -24.81
N GLU A 175 -12.52 10.97 -24.75
CA GLU A 175 -13.93 11.29 -24.57
C GLU A 175 -14.65 10.14 -23.83
N HIS A 176 -15.50 10.45 -22.85
CA HIS A 176 -16.15 9.47 -21.97
C HIS A 176 -15.16 8.52 -21.26
N GLY A 177 -13.98 9.05 -20.91
CA GLY A 177 -12.85 8.33 -20.34
C GLY A 177 -12.29 7.25 -21.26
N ILE A 178 -12.53 7.32 -22.57
CA ILE A 178 -12.02 6.39 -23.58
C ILE A 178 -10.96 7.10 -24.40
N VAL A 179 -9.83 6.45 -24.60
CA VAL A 179 -8.73 6.93 -25.44
C VAL A 179 -8.99 6.49 -26.88
N TYR A 180 -9.05 7.47 -27.78
CA TYR A 180 -9.16 7.27 -29.23
C TYR A 180 -7.75 7.38 -29.81
N THR A 181 -7.26 6.31 -30.44
CA THR A 181 -5.94 6.32 -31.03
C THR A 181 -5.98 6.73 -32.51
N LYS A 182 -4.87 7.28 -33.01
CA LYS A 182 -4.72 7.69 -34.42
C LYS A 182 -4.83 6.52 -35.42
N ASP A 183 -4.72 5.28 -34.93
CA ASP A 183 -4.93 4.04 -35.70
C ASP A 183 -6.34 3.43 -35.55
N HIS A 184 -7.30 4.24 -35.08
CA HIS A 184 -8.73 3.90 -34.91
C HIS A 184 -9.00 2.75 -33.93
N ARG A 185 -8.27 2.72 -32.80
CA ARG A 185 -8.55 1.82 -31.67
C ARG A 185 -9.18 2.61 -30.52
N TYR A 186 -10.02 1.92 -29.75
CA TYR A 186 -10.70 2.47 -28.58
C TYR A 186 -10.21 1.74 -27.33
N ILE A 187 -9.73 2.49 -26.34
CA ILE A 187 -9.04 1.93 -25.18
C ILE A 187 -9.64 2.51 -23.91
N LYS A 188 -9.89 1.65 -22.91
CA LYS A 188 -10.32 2.07 -21.57
C LYS A 188 -9.22 1.80 -20.56
N ILE A 189 -9.00 2.75 -19.66
CA ILE A 189 -8.05 2.67 -18.55
C ILE A 189 -8.84 2.72 -17.25
N LEU A 190 -8.64 1.74 -16.36
CA LEU A 190 -9.22 1.72 -15.01
C LEU A 190 -8.12 1.75 -13.97
N GLU A 191 -8.24 2.60 -12.96
CA GLU A 191 -7.36 2.58 -11.79
C GLU A 191 -7.91 1.63 -10.72
N VAL A 192 -7.03 0.77 -10.19
CA VAL A 192 -7.36 -0.30 -9.26
C VAL A 192 -6.58 -0.11 -7.96
N ILE A 193 -7.30 -0.10 -6.84
CA ILE A 193 -6.71 -0.07 -5.49
C ILE A 193 -6.33 -1.52 -5.09
N PRO A 194 -5.06 -1.77 -4.73
CA PRO A 194 -4.54 -3.10 -4.43
C PRO A 194 -5.01 -3.66 -3.08
N VAL A 195 -4.74 -4.95 -2.85
CA VAL A 195 -4.98 -5.65 -1.57
C VAL A 195 -3.68 -6.25 -1.01
N ASN A 196 -3.63 -6.53 0.31
CA ASN A 196 -2.53 -7.30 0.92
C ASN A 196 -2.56 -8.78 0.52
N PHE A 197 -2.35 -9.08 -0.75
CA PHE A 197 -2.48 -10.44 -1.26
C PHE A 197 -1.51 -11.41 -0.57
N LEU A 198 -0.24 -11.03 -0.41
CA LEU A 198 0.82 -11.91 0.11
C LEU A 198 0.66 -12.30 1.58
N LEU A 199 -0.06 -11.48 2.36
CA LEU A 199 -0.23 -11.69 3.80
C LEU A 199 -1.55 -12.39 4.14
N ARG A 200 -2.33 -12.76 3.13
CA ARG A 200 -3.54 -13.57 3.29
C ARG A 200 -3.20 -15.05 3.40
N SER A 201 -4.07 -15.80 4.06
CA SER A 201 -3.97 -17.26 4.12
C SER A 201 -3.97 -17.89 2.72
N ALA A 202 -3.39 -19.09 2.57
CA ALA A 202 -3.34 -19.78 1.28
C ALA A 202 -4.75 -19.99 0.68
N ARG A 203 -5.76 -20.21 1.54
CA ARG A 203 -7.16 -20.34 1.13
C ARG A 203 -7.74 -19.04 0.58
N GLU A 204 -7.46 -17.91 1.22
CA GLU A 204 -7.93 -16.60 0.77
C GLU A 204 -7.23 -16.16 -0.51
N GLN A 205 -5.91 -16.36 -0.60
CA GLN A 205 -5.15 -16.14 -1.83
C GLN A 205 -5.77 -16.93 -2.98
N ARG A 206 -6.04 -18.22 -2.78
CA ARG A 206 -6.72 -19.10 -3.75
C ARG A 206 -8.10 -18.57 -4.14
N SER A 207 -8.89 -18.08 -3.20
CA SER A 207 -10.20 -17.47 -3.48
C SER A 207 -10.07 -16.24 -4.39
N ILE A 208 -9.11 -15.36 -4.12
CA ILE A 208 -8.82 -14.18 -4.94
C ILE A 208 -8.42 -14.59 -6.36
N ILE A 209 -7.51 -15.57 -6.49
CA ILE A 209 -7.09 -16.08 -7.80
C ILE A 209 -8.26 -16.69 -8.57
N TYR A 210 -9.17 -17.43 -7.92
CA TYR A 210 -10.35 -17.96 -8.61
C TYR A 210 -11.34 -16.89 -9.09
N SER A 211 -11.55 -15.84 -8.30
CA SER A 211 -12.33 -14.68 -8.73
C SER A 211 -11.67 -13.99 -9.93
N PHE A 212 -10.34 -13.88 -9.93
CA PHE A 212 -9.58 -13.31 -11.05
C PHE A 212 -9.59 -14.20 -12.30
N ILE A 213 -9.51 -15.54 -12.15
CA ILE A 213 -9.71 -16.51 -13.24
C ILE A 213 -11.08 -16.29 -13.89
N SER A 214 -12.12 -16.10 -13.07
CA SER A 214 -13.48 -15.89 -13.55
C SER A 214 -13.60 -14.61 -14.37
N TYR A 215 -12.89 -13.55 -13.97
CA TYR A 215 -12.77 -12.33 -14.76
C TYR A 215 -12.05 -12.57 -16.10
N LEU A 216 -10.86 -13.18 -16.09
CA LEU A 216 -10.07 -13.39 -17.32
C LEU A 216 -10.86 -14.18 -18.39
N LYS A 217 -11.70 -15.13 -17.98
CA LYS A 217 -12.54 -15.89 -18.93
C LYS A 217 -13.54 -15.02 -19.72
N ILE A 218 -14.00 -13.91 -19.14
CA ILE A 218 -14.99 -13.02 -19.76
C ILE A 218 -14.42 -11.65 -20.14
N SER A 219 -13.16 -11.40 -19.81
CA SER A 219 -12.50 -10.14 -20.07
C SER A 219 -12.33 -9.88 -21.58
N PRO A 220 -12.04 -8.64 -21.98
CA PRO A 220 -11.58 -8.34 -23.33
C PRO A 220 -10.35 -9.18 -23.72
N VAL A 221 -10.16 -9.37 -25.02
CA VAL A 221 -9.14 -10.28 -25.56
C VAL A 221 -7.71 -9.78 -25.29
N LYS A 222 -7.49 -8.47 -25.41
CA LYS A 222 -6.20 -7.84 -25.12
C LYS A 222 -6.30 -7.02 -23.85
N ILE A 223 -5.41 -7.31 -22.91
CA ILE A 223 -5.32 -6.62 -21.63
C ILE A 223 -3.87 -6.24 -21.37
N GLN A 224 -3.68 -5.04 -20.85
CA GLN A 224 -2.45 -4.59 -20.23
C GLN A 224 -2.74 -4.27 -18.77
N ILE A 225 -1.93 -4.79 -17.87
CA ILE A 225 -1.94 -4.40 -16.46
C ILE A 225 -0.65 -3.67 -16.18
N LYS A 226 -0.76 -2.41 -15.74
CA LYS A 226 0.38 -1.54 -15.46
C LYS A 226 0.47 -1.26 -13.97
N ALA A 227 1.63 -1.50 -13.37
CA ALA A 227 1.98 -1.04 -12.04
C ALA A 227 2.97 0.11 -12.17
N LEU A 228 2.61 1.30 -11.67
CA LEU A 228 3.41 2.52 -11.72
C LEU A 228 3.85 2.89 -10.30
N THR A 229 5.14 3.15 -10.13
CA THR A 229 5.67 3.69 -8.87
C THR A 229 5.59 5.22 -8.89
N LYS A 230 5.11 5.83 -7.81
CA LYS A 230 5.04 7.29 -7.64
C LYS A 230 5.63 7.64 -6.28
N ARG A 231 6.35 8.76 -6.16
CA ARG A 231 6.71 9.27 -4.83
C ARG A 231 5.45 9.59 -4.06
N ALA A 232 5.39 9.21 -2.79
CA ALA A 232 4.20 9.41 -1.98
C ALA A 232 3.81 10.89 -1.95
N ASP A 233 2.58 11.21 -2.32
CA ASP A 233 2.06 12.57 -2.18
C ASP A 233 1.68 12.82 -0.72
N ILE A 234 2.67 13.26 0.06
CA ILE A 234 2.49 13.62 1.46
C ILE A 234 1.93 15.04 1.65
N ASN A 235 1.64 15.78 0.57
CA ASN A 235 1.25 17.19 0.69
C ASN A 235 -0.04 17.37 1.49
N ARG A 236 -1.03 16.48 1.27
CA ARG A 236 -2.28 16.50 2.05
C ARG A 236 -2.01 16.36 3.54
N HIS A 237 -1.17 15.39 3.92
CA HIS A 237 -0.78 15.20 5.31
C HIS A 237 0.01 16.38 5.86
N LEU A 238 0.99 16.89 5.12
CA LEU A 238 1.77 18.08 5.51
C LEU A 238 0.87 19.31 5.72
N ASP A 239 -0.13 19.50 4.87
CA ASP A 239 -1.06 20.62 4.97
C ASP A 239 -2.01 20.47 6.17
N MET A 240 -2.46 19.25 6.47
CA MET A 240 -3.22 18.96 7.70
C MET A 240 -2.38 19.24 8.94
N VAL A 241 -1.14 18.75 9.00
CA VAL A 241 -0.22 19.03 10.11
C VAL A 241 0.07 20.54 10.25
N ARG A 242 0.17 21.29 9.15
CA ARG A 242 0.30 22.76 9.20
C ARG A 242 -0.94 23.45 9.76
N LYS A 243 -2.15 22.96 9.45
CA LYS A 243 -3.41 23.47 10.02
C LYS A 243 -3.47 23.21 11.52
N GLU A 244 -3.10 22.00 11.94
CA GLU A 244 -2.99 21.63 13.37
C GLU A 244 -1.97 22.54 14.09
N LEU A 245 -0.82 22.82 13.47
CA LEU A 245 0.21 23.72 14.00
C LEU A 245 -0.28 25.16 14.18
N ALA A 246 -1.16 25.64 13.30
CA ALA A 246 -1.74 26.98 13.43
C ALA A 246 -2.67 27.09 14.65
N GLN A 247 -3.29 25.99 15.07
CA GLN A 247 -4.21 25.94 16.22
C GLN A 247 -3.51 25.67 17.56
N GLU A 248 -2.26 25.18 17.55
CA GLU A 248 -1.52 24.87 18.77
C GLU A 248 -1.01 26.13 19.48
N THR A 249 -1.31 26.21 20.78
CA THR A 249 -1.00 27.35 21.65
C THR A 249 0.25 27.13 22.49
N ASP A 250 0.61 25.89 22.85
CA ASP A 250 1.82 25.63 23.65
C ASP A 250 3.08 25.70 22.77
N PRO A 251 4.03 26.62 23.04
CA PRO A 251 5.27 26.76 22.27
C PRO A 251 6.11 25.48 22.19
N ARG A 252 6.09 24.65 23.24
CA ARG A 252 6.84 23.39 23.30
C ARG A 252 6.26 22.37 22.32
N CYS A 253 4.93 22.25 22.27
CA CYS A 253 4.24 21.39 21.32
C CYS A 253 4.42 21.87 19.88
N ARG A 254 4.48 23.19 19.63
CA ARG A 254 4.78 23.74 18.30
C ARG A 254 6.16 23.31 17.81
N THR A 255 7.18 23.34 18.67
CA THR A 255 8.53 22.84 18.31
C THR A 255 8.51 21.36 17.95
N LEU A 256 7.79 20.53 18.73
CA LEU A 256 7.63 19.11 18.42
C LEU A 256 6.94 18.90 17.06
N GLN A 257 5.94 19.72 16.73
CA GLN A 257 5.24 19.68 15.44
C GLN A 257 6.13 20.09 14.26
N GLU A 258 6.93 21.13 14.42
CA GLU A 258 7.88 21.56 13.40
C GLU A 258 8.94 20.50 13.13
N ASP A 259 9.42 19.84 14.17
CA ASP A 259 10.36 18.73 14.06
C ASP A 259 9.72 17.49 13.40
N TYR A 260 8.48 17.16 13.75
CA TYR A 260 7.69 16.12 13.08
C TYR A 260 7.49 16.41 11.58
N LEU A 261 7.22 17.68 11.20
CA LEU A 261 7.16 18.09 9.80
C LEU A 261 8.49 17.89 9.06
N LYS A 262 9.63 18.14 9.72
CA LYS A 262 10.96 17.88 9.15
C LYS A 262 11.17 16.38 8.92
N LEU A 263 10.80 15.56 9.90
CA LEU A 263 10.88 14.10 9.81
C LEU A 263 10.06 13.57 8.62
N ILE A 264 8.78 13.96 8.50
CA ILE A 264 7.94 13.50 7.39
C ILE A 264 8.51 13.94 6.04
N ARG A 265 9.02 15.17 5.92
CA ARG A 265 9.65 15.62 4.67
C ARG A 265 10.89 14.81 4.34
N GLN A 266 11.71 14.46 5.34
CA GLN A 266 12.89 13.64 5.14
C GLN A 266 12.52 12.23 4.68
N LEU A 267 11.56 11.57 5.34
CA LEU A 267 11.11 10.23 4.97
C LEU A 267 10.35 10.23 3.63
N GLY A 268 9.49 11.23 3.41
CA GLY A 268 8.72 11.40 2.17
C GLY A 268 9.58 11.68 0.94
N SER A 269 10.69 12.41 1.10
CA SER A 269 11.61 12.72 -0.01
C SER A 269 12.62 11.62 -0.31
N ARG A 270 12.95 10.76 0.66
CA ARG A 270 14.01 9.75 0.54
C ARG A 270 13.51 8.31 0.48
N GLU A 271 12.38 8.00 1.12
CA GLU A 271 11.98 6.62 1.42
C GLU A 271 10.57 6.28 0.90
N ALA A 272 9.63 7.24 0.85
CA ALA A 272 8.22 6.95 0.63
C ALA A 272 7.82 6.76 -0.85
N ILE A 273 7.47 5.51 -1.20
CA ILE A 273 6.96 5.13 -2.51
C ILE A 273 5.48 4.74 -2.37
N THR A 274 4.66 5.20 -3.31
CA THR A 274 3.28 4.76 -3.52
C THR A 274 3.15 4.03 -4.84
N ARG A 275 2.17 3.13 -4.96
CA ARG A 275 1.91 2.38 -6.20
C ARG A 275 0.51 2.60 -6.73
N ARG A 276 0.44 2.87 -8.02
CA ARG A 276 -0.82 2.96 -8.77
C ARG A 276 -0.91 1.79 -9.73
N PHE A 277 -2.06 1.14 -9.79
CA PHE A 277 -2.30 0.01 -10.67
C PHE A 277 -3.37 0.36 -11.69
N PHE A 278 -3.12 0.03 -12.95
CA PHE A 278 -4.04 0.30 -14.04
C PHE A 278 -4.38 -0.99 -14.78
N LEU A 279 -5.66 -1.23 -15.00
CA LEU A 279 -6.17 -2.26 -15.88
C LEU A 279 -6.63 -1.60 -17.17
N VAL A 280 -5.98 -1.95 -18.27
CA VAL A 280 -6.17 -1.34 -19.59
C VAL A 280 -6.64 -2.39 -20.57
N PHE A 281 -7.66 -2.09 -21.37
CA PHE A 281 -8.18 -3.02 -22.38
C PHE A 281 -8.69 -2.30 -23.63
N GLU A 282 -8.57 -3.00 -24.76
CA GLU A 282 -8.92 -2.54 -26.10
C GLU A 282 -10.29 -3.10 -26.53
N TYR A 283 -11.10 -2.30 -27.22
CA TYR A 283 -12.32 -2.78 -27.89
C TYR A 283 -11.96 -3.66 -29.09
N GLU A 284 -12.62 -4.81 -29.20
CA GLU A 284 -12.55 -5.65 -30.40
C GLU A 284 -13.93 -5.73 -31.07
N PRO A 285 -14.04 -5.38 -32.36
CA PRO A 285 -15.30 -5.43 -33.08
C PRO A 285 -15.73 -6.88 -33.35
N PHE A 286 -17.03 -7.16 -33.22
CA PHE A 286 -17.57 -8.47 -33.56
C PHE A 286 -17.51 -8.72 -35.08
N PRO A 287 -17.29 -9.98 -35.53
CA PRO A 287 -17.36 -10.31 -36.95
C PRO A 287 -18.77 -10.01 -37.51
N GLY A 288 -18.90 -8.96 -38.34
CA GLY A 288 -20.16 -8.59 -39.00
C GLY A 288 -20.75 -7.23 -38.61
N THR A 289 -20.07 -6.43 -37.79
CA THR A 289 -20.51 -5.07 -37.42
C THR A 289 -20.73 -4.19 -38.66
N LYS A 290 -21.89 -3.52 -38.73
CA LYS A 290 -22.24 -2.63 -39.85
C LYS A 290 -21.43 -1.34 -39.77
N ARG A 291 -20.83 -0.91 -40.90
CA ARG A 291 -20.14 0.38 -41.01
C ARG A 291 -21.12 1.53 -40.68
N GLY A 292 -20.83 2.29 -39.62
CA GLY A 292 -21.58 3.51 -39.25
C GLY A 292 -21.86 3.73 -37.76
N HIS A 293 -21.91 2.67 -36.93
CA HIS A 293 -22.17 2.75 -35.47
C HIS A 293 -21.01 2.23 -34.60
N GLU A 294 -19.81 2.15 -35.16
CA GLU A 294 -18.65 1.50 -34.52
C GLU A 294 -18.21 2.22 -33.24
N GLU A 295 -18.27 3.56 -33.21
CA GLU A 295 -17.91 4.36 -32.04
C GLU A 295 -18.90 4.17 -30.89
N GLU A 296 -20.21 4.31 -31.15
CA GLU A 296 -21.26 4.11 -30.13
C GLU A 296 -21.20 2.71 -29.51
N GLU A 297 -20.97 1.69 -30.36
CA GLU A 297 -20.82 0.30 -29.91
C GLU A 297 -19.53 0.10 -29.08
N ALA A 298 -18.42 0.68 -29.53
CA ALA A 298 -17.15 0.62 -28.80
C ALA A 298 -17.28 1.24 -27.41
N VAL A 299 -17.90 2.42 -27.30
CA VAL A 299 -18.15 3.11 -26.03
C VAL A 299 -19.01 2.25 -25.10
N ALA A 300 -20.15 1.75 -25.59
CA ALA A 300 -21.05 0.92 -24.78
C ALA A 300 -20.38 -0.40 -24.32
N SER A 301 -19.60 -1.03 -25.20
CA SER A 301 -18.87 -2.27 -24.91
C SER A 301 -17.79 -2.04 -23.85
N LEU A 302 -16.96 -1.01 -24.00
CA LEU A 302 -15.90 -0.69 -23.05
C LEU A 302 -16.44 -0.28 -21.68
N GLN A 303 -17.54 0.48 -21.62
CA GLN A 303 -18.20 0.81 -20.36
C GLN A 303 -18.76 -0.44 -19.66
N THR A 304 -19.34 -1.38 -20.43
CA THR A 304 -19.84 -2.65 -19.87
C THR A 304 -18.68 -3.51 -19.38
N ALA A 305 -17.59 -3.59 -20.12
CA ALA A 305 -16.37 -4.28 -19.71
C ALA A 305 -15.78 -3.66 -18.43
N ALA A 306 -15.78 -2.32 -18.31
CA ALA A 306 -15.31 -1.62 -17.13
C ALA A 306 -16.12 -1.94 -15.87
N ARG A 307 -17.46 -1.91 -15.96
CA ARG A 307 -18.36 -2.30 -14.85
C ARG A 307 -18.15 -3.77 -14.47
N THR A 308 -17.98 -4.64 -15.46
CA THR A 308 -17.73 -6.07 -15.25
C THR A 308 -16.40 -6.29 -14.52
N ALA A 309 -15.32 -5.65 -14.98
CA ALA A 309 -14.03 -5.67 -14.31
C ALA A 309 -14.14 -5.20 -12.85
N GLY A 310 -14.81 -4.07 -12.60
CA GLY A 310 -15.04 -3.56 -11.24
C GLY A 310 -15.78 -4.54 -10.33
N ASN A 311 -16.80 -5.24 -10.83
CA ASN A 311 -17.54 -6.23 -10.04
C ASN A 311 -16.68 -7.43 -9.63
N TYR A 312 -15.88 -7.98 -10.55
CA TYR A 312 -14.99 -9.10 -10.23
C TYR A 312 -13.79 -8.68 -9.37
N LEU A 313 -13.23 -7.50 -9.63
CA LEU A 313 -12.14 -6.96 -8.81
C LEU A 313 -12.59 -6.73 -7.36
N ARG A 314 -13.84 -6.31 -7.13
CA ARG A 314 -14.43 -6.26 -5.77
C ARG A 314 -14.54 -7.64 -5.12
N GLN A 315 -14.83 -8.69 -5.88
CA GLN A 315 -14.82 -10.07 -5.34
C GLN A 315 -13.40 -10.53 -4.96
N CYS A 316 -12.38 -10.05 -5.67
CA CYS A 316 -10.98 -10.21 -5.29
C CYS A 316 -10.57 -9.33 -4.09
N GLY A 317 -11.46 -8.46 -3.59
CA GLY A 317 -11.21 -7.53 -2.49
C GLY A 317 -10.62 -6.18 -2.89
N ASN A 318 -10.42 -5.91 -4.18
CA ASN A 318 -9.93 -4.62 -4.68
C ASN A 318 -11.07 -3.61 -4.81
N GLU A 319 -10.69 -2.36 -5.00
CA GLU A 319 -11.61 -1.28 -5.39
C GLU A 319 -11.19 -0.68 -6.73
N VAL A 320 -12.15 -0.18 -7.50
CA VAL A 320 -11.89 0.55 -8.75
C VAL A 320 -12.25 2.01 -8.52
N VAL A 321 -11.29 2.91 -8.77
CA VAL A 321 -11.45 4.34 -8.49
C VAL A 321 -12.49 4.94 -9.44
N SER A 322 -13.48 5.61 -8.86
CA SER A 322 -14.47 6.40 -9.59
C SER A 322 -14.07 7.87 -9.63
N HIS A 323 -14.07 8.48 -10.81
CA HIS A 323 -13.73 9.88 -11.01
C HIS A 323 -14.99 10.70 -11.36
N GLU A 324 -15.05 11.96 -10.92
CA GLU A 324 -16.14 12.87 -11.30
C GLU A 324 -16.10 13.19 -12.81
N ASN A 325 -14.90 13.39 -13.35
CA ASN A 325 -14.62 13.57 -14.77
C ASN A 325 -13.61 12.52 -15.25
N GLU A 326 -14.08 11.54 -16.02
CA GLU A 326 -13.23 10.45 -16.51
C GLU A 326 -12.24 10.89 -17.60
N ASP A 327 -12.56 11.93 -18.39
CA ASP A 327 -11.67 12.45 -19.43
C ASP A 327 -10.45 13.13 -18.83
N GLU A 328 -10.69 13.99 -17.84
CA GLU A 328 -9.65 14.66 -17.07
C GLU A 328 -8.77 13.65 -16.33
N ALA A 329 -9.37 12.67 -15.68
CA ALA A 329 -8.63 11.61 -14.98
C ALA A 329 -7.73 10.81 -15.94
N THR A 330 -8.22 10.50 -17.14
CA THR A 330 -7.43 9.79 -18.17
C THR A 330 -6.26 10.64 -18.65
N ALA A 331 -6.47 11.94 -18.88
CA ALA A 331 -5.41 12.87 -19.26
C ALA A 331 -4.36 13.04 -18.13
N GLU A 332 -4.81 13.10 -16.87
CA GLU A 332 -3.93 13.13 -15.70
C GLU A 332 -3.09 11.86 -15.57
N ILE A 333 -3.66 10.68 -15.81
CA ILE A 333 -2.91 9.41 -15.81
C ILE A 333 -1.78 9.46 -16.87
N LEU A 334 -2.09 9.92 -18.08
CA LEU A 334 -1.09 10.07 -19.15
C LEU A 334 -0.01 11.09 -18.78
N TYR A 335 -0.38 12.22 -18.16
CA TYR A 335 0.57 13.22 -17.68
C TYR A 335 1.53 12.64 -16.63
N ASN A 336 1.03 11.87 -15.66
CA ASN A 336 1.86 11.22 -14.65
C ASN A 336 2.82 10.15 -15.23
N ILE A 337 2.49 9.56 -16.38
CA ILE A 337 3.34 8.57 -17.07
C ILE A 337 4.38 9.25 -17.96
N LEU A 338 3.97 10.22 -18.79
CA LEU A 338 4.81 10.86 -19.81
C LEU A 338 5.68 11.98 -19.22
N CYS A 339 5.12 12.78 -18.32
CA CYS A 339 5.79 13.93 -17.70
C CYS A 339 6.14 13.62 -16.24
N ARG A 340 6.60 12.40 -15.94
CA ARG A 340 6.72 11.87 -14.57
C ARG A 340 7.47 12.78 -13.59
N LYS A 341 8.56 13.41 -14.03
CA LYS A 341 9.34 14.35 -13.20
C LYS A 341 8.54 15.60 -12.86
N GLU A 342 7.86 16.18 -13.86
CA GLU A 342 6.99 17.34 -13.69
C GLU A 342 5.76 16.97 -12.84
N GLY A 343 5.09 15.85 -13.13
CA GLY A 343 3.90 15.39 -12.39
C GLY A 343 4.15 15.02 -10.93
N ASN A 344 5.39 14.68 -10.57
CA ASN A 344 5.80 14.51 -9.17
C ASN A 344 6.02 15.85 -8.45
N ALA A 345 6.32 16.94 -9.17
CA ALA A 345 6.60 18.26 -8.61
C ALA A 345 5.41 19.23 -8.69
N GLN A 346 4.60 19.10 -9.74
CA GLN A 346 3.52 20.00 -10.12
C GLN A 346 2.21 19.22 -10.25
N PRO A 347 1.21 19.50 -9.39
CA PRO A 347 -0.12 18.89 -9.48
C PRO A 347 -0.81 19.15 -10.82
N TRP A 348 -1.69 18.24 -11.23
CA TRP A 348 -2.46 18.32 -12.48
C TRP A 348 -3.18 19.67 -12.66
N THR A 349 -3.83 20.17 -11.59
CA THR A 349 -4.55 21.45 -11.63
C THR A 349 -3.67 22.65 -11.97
N GLN A 350 -2.39 22.61 -11.59
CA GLN A 350 -1.42 23.64 -11.92
C GLN A 350 -0.95 23.50 -13.38
N LYS A 351 -0.77 22.27 -13.87
CA LYS A 351 -0.47 22.00 -15.30
C LYS A 351 -1.56 22.52 -16.22
N VAL A 352 -2.83 22.27 -15.90
CA VAL A 352 -3.98 22.78 -16.65
C VAL A 352 -3.94 24.32 -16.71
N LYS A 353 -3.74 24.99 -15.56
CA LYS A 353 -3.62 26.46 -15.52
C LYS A 353 -2.48 27.00 -16.37
N GLN A 354 -1.33 26.31 -16.38
CA GLN A 354 -0.18 26.69 -17.19
C GLN A 354 -0.48 26.56 -18.69
N VAL A 355 -1.06 25.44 -19.14
CA VAL A 355 -1.42 25.23 -20.55
C VAL A 355 -2.43 26.29 -21.00
N LEU A 356 -3.44 26.59 -20.19
CA LEU A 356 -4.40 27.65 -20.47
C LEU A 356 -3.71 29.02 -20.59
N ALA A 357 -2.79 29.35 -19.69
CA ALA A 357 -2.03 30.60 -19.75
C ALA A 357 -1.15 30.69 -21.01
N ASP A 358 -0.50 29.59 -21.41
CA ASP A 358 0.32 29.51 -22.63
C ASP A 358 -0.55 29.76 -23.89
N TYR A 359 -1.75 29.21 -23.96
CA TYR A 359 -2.69 29.42 -25.07
C TYR A 359 -3.25 30.85 -25.12
N ILE A 360 -3.58 31.43 -23.96
CA ILE A 360 -3.99 32.85 -23.87
C ILE A 360 -2.85 33.75 -24.36
N ALA A 361 -1.62 33.50 -23.92
CA ALA A 361 -0.45 34.27 -24.34
C ALA A 361 -0.16 34.13 -25.85
N ALA A 362 -0.44 32.96 -26.43
CA ALA A 362 -0.35 32.71 -27.86
C ALA A 362 -1.54 33.26 -28.69
N GLY A 363 -2.56 33.84 -28.04
CA GLY A 363 -3.77 34.36 -28.70
C GLY A 363 -4.63 33.28 -29.36
N ARG A 364 -4.57 32.04 -28.87
CA ARG A 364 -5.34 30.90 -29.39
C ARG A 364 -6.63 30.68 -28.60
N ASP A 365 -7.61 30.06 -29.25
CA ASP A 365 -8.89 29.74 -28.64
C ASP A 365 -8.77 28.61 -27.61
N LEU A 366 -9.34 28.83 -26.43
CA LEU A 366 -9.28 27.91 -25.29
C LEU A 366 -10.18 26.69 -25.46
N ASP A 367 -11.25 26.80 -26.25
CA ASP A 367 -12.19 25.71 -26.48
C ASP A 367 -11.66 24.66 -27.48
N THR A 368 -10.50 24.94 -28.10
CA THR A 368 -9.89 24.09 -29.13
C THR A 368 -8.57 23.46 -28.73
N ILE A 369 -8.20 23.50 -27.44
CA ILE A 369 -6.92 22.95 -26.96
C ILE A 369 -6.93 21.42 -27.14
N PRO A 370 -6.00 20.86 -27.92
CA PRO A 370 -5.85 19.42 -28.05
C PRO A 370 -5.50 18.77 -26.70
N VAL A 371 -6.16 17.65 -26.37
CA VAL A 371 -5.95 16.97 -25.07
C VAL A 371 -4.49 16.52 -24.86
N ASN A 372 -3.77 16.27 -25.95
CA ASN A 372 -2.37 15.87 -25.92
C ASN A 372 -1.41 16.95 -25.45
N GLU A 373 -1.81 18.22 -25.46
CA GLU A 373 -1.01 19.33 -24.92
C GLU A 373 -0.76 19.17 -23.41
N PHE A 374 -1.74 18.65 -22.67
CA PHE A 374 -1.69 18.58 -21.21
C PHE A 374 -0.72 17.51 -20.67
N TYR A 375 -0.41 16.49 -21.48
CA TYR A 375 0.49 15.39 -21.11
C TYR A 375 1.73 15.29 -22.00
N ALA A 376 1.99 16.27 -22.86
CA ALA A 376 3.16 16.30 -23.72
C ALA A 376 4.43 16.70 -22.94
N PRO A 377 5.51 15.90 -23.00
CA PRO A 377 6.79 16.28 -22.41
C PRO A 377 7.40 17.47 -23.16
N SER A 378 8.34 18.17 -22.52
CA SER A 378 9.02 19.31 -23.14
C SER A 378 10.19 18.88 -24.03
N GLN A 379 10.87 17.79 -23.66
CA GLN A 379 12.00 17.24 -24.37
C GLN A 379 12.08 15.71 -24.22
N ILE A 380 12.40 15.02 -25.32
CA ILE A 380 12.75 13.60 -25.32
C ILE A 380 14.07 13.39 -26.07
N ASP A 381 15.02 12.73 -25.43
CA ASP A 381 16.32 12.37 -25.98
C ASP A 381 16.41 10.86 -26.29
N PHE A 382 16.55 10.55 -27.58
CA PHE A 382 16.76 9.19 -28.12
C PHE A 382 18.19 8.97 -28.62
N THR A 383 19.17 9.76 -28.17
CA THR A 383 20.57 9.70 -28.64
C THR A 383 21.40 8.57 -28.01
N HIS A 384 20.84 7.84 -27.04
CA HIS A 384 21.48 6.74 -26.33
C HIS A 384 20.81 5.39 -26.63
N GLY A 385 21.63 4.33 -26.74
CA GLY A 385 21.16 2.99 -27.09
C GLY A 385 20.68 2.17 -25.88
N GLY A 386 21.14 2.52 -24.67
CA GLY A 386 20.82 1.81 -23.43
C GLY A 386 19.68 2.43 -22.61
N TYR A 387 19.34 3.69 -22.88
CA TYR A 387 18.31 4.44 -22.17
C TYR A 387 17.78 5.58 -23.06
N ILE A 388 16.67 6.20 -22.64
CA ILE A 388 16.20 7.49 -23.14
C ILE A 388 16.14 8.50 -21.99
N CYS A 389 16.12 9.79 -22.30
CA CYS A 389 15.89 10.83 -21.31
C CYS A 389 14.62 11.62 -21.66
N VAL A 390 13.69 11.74 -20.73
CA VAL A 390 12.47 12.55 -20.87
C VAL A 390 12.49 13.62 -19.79
N ASP A 391 12.53 14.89 -20.17
CA ASP A 391 12.58 16.05 -19.26
C ASP A 391 13.63 15.93 -18.12
N GLY A 392 14.79 15.33 -18.42
CA GLY A 392 15.88 15.14 -17.47
C GLY A 392 15.67 14.00 -16.47
N LEU A 393 14.78 13.04 -16.75
CA LEU A 393 14.66 11.74 -16.07
C LEU A 393 15.07 10.64 -17.05
N TYR A 394 15.91 9.70 -16.61
CA TYR A 394 16.43 8.63 -17.46
C TYR A 394 15.58 7.37 -17.34
N TYR A 395 15.33 6.72 -18.47
CA TYR A 395 14.51 5.51 -18.58
C TYR A 395 15.29 4.39 -19.28
N ALA A 396 15.33 3.22 -18.66
CA ALA A 396 15.80 1.99 -19.28
C ALA A 396 14.68 0.95 -19.29
N TYR A 397 14.51 0.27 -20.42
CA TYR A 397 13.51 -0.77 -20.58
C TYR A 397 14.15 -2.16 -20.57
N LEU A 398 13.50 -3.03 -19.83
CA LEU A 398 13.87 -4.42 -19.61
C LEU A 398 12.69 -5.32 -20.01
N LEU A 399 13.00 -6.48 -20.58
CA LEU A 399 11.99 -7.42 -21.08
C LEU A 399 12.31 -8.81 -20.55
N VAL A 400 11.31 -9.52 -20.04
CA VAL A 400 11.45 -10.94 -19.73
C VAL A 400 11.37 -11.72 -21.05
N PRO A 401 12.44 -12.40 -21.48
CA PRO A 401 12.41 -13.17 -22.72
C PRO A 401 11.52 -14.40 -22.58
N SER A 402 11.13 -15.01 -23.70
CA SER A 402 10.24 -16.18 -23.69
C SER A 402 10.78 -17.38 -22.88
N THR A 403 12.10 -17.49 -22.71
CA THR A 403 12.77 -18.51 -21.87
C THR A 403 13.07 -18.03 -20.44
N GLY A 404 12.80 -16.77 -20.12
CA GLY A 404 13.17 -16.14 -18.84
C GLY A 404 12.18 -16.35 -17.71
N TYR A 405 11.14 -17.17 -17.92
CA TYR A 405 10.13 -17.46 -16.90
C TYR A 405 10.42 -18.78 -16.19
N LYS A 406 10.31 -18.76 -14.86
CA LYS A 406 10.27 -19.96 -14.03
C LYS A 406 9.02 -20.79 -14.35
N THR A 407 9.17 -22.11 -14.48
CA THR A 407 8.07 -22.99 -14.88
C THR A 407 7.01 -23.16 -13.79
N GLN A 408 7.43 -23.19 -12.52
CA GLN A 408 6.55 -23.30 -11.37
C GLN A 408 6.64 -22.03 -10.53
N VAL A 409 5.49 -21.39 -10.33
CA VAL A 409 5.41 -20.11 -9.64
C VAL A 409 4.32 -20.12 -8.58
N PRO A 410 4.50 -19.40 -7.45
CA PRO A 410 3.43 -19.18 -6.51
C PRO A 410 2.37 -18.23 -7.08
N ALA A 411 1.21 -18.14 -6.44
CA ALA A 411 0.25 -17.08 -6.74
C ALA A 411 0.84 -15.69 -6.44
N GLY A 412 0.55 -14.70 -7.28
CA GLY A 412 1.00 -13.33 -7.08
C GLY A 412 2.52 -13.15 -7.19
N TRP A 413 3.22 -14.01 -7.92
CA TRP A 413 4.68 -14.00 -8.06
C TRP A 413 5.24 -12.70 -8.67
N LEU A 414 4.42 -11.93 -9.40
CA LEU A 414 4.78 -10.58 -9.88
C LEU A 414 4.94 -9.55 -8.77
N SER A 415 4.53 -9.87 -7.54
CA SER A 415 4.76 -9.04 -6.36
C SER A 415 6.23 -8.69 -6.15
N LEU A 416 7.17 -9.57 -6.57
CA LEU A 416 8.60 -9.29 -6.56
C LEU A 416 8.94 -8.02 -7.35
N LEU A 417 8.39 -7.89 -8.56
CA LEU A 417 8.63 -6.76 -9.44
C LEU A 417 7.84 -5.53 -9.01
N VAL A 418 6.59 -5.74 -8.60
CA VAL A 418 5.75 -4.68 -8.04
C VAL A 418 6.47 -4.05 -6.83
N ASN A 419 7.05 -4.85 -5.94
CA ASN A 419 7.69 -4.40 -4.71
C ASN A 419 9.19 -4.05 -4.85
N ALA A 420 9.76 -4.07 -6.06
CA ALA A 420 11.21 -3.97 -6.27
C ALA A 420 11.85 -2.61 -5.90
N GLY A 421 11.06 -1.57 -5.62
CA GLY A 421 11.54 -0.28 -5.12
C GLY A 421 11.14 0.92 -5.99
N ASP A 422 11.76 2.08 -5.74
CA ASP A 422 11.45 3.34 -6.44
C ASP A 422 11.90 3.30 -7.90
N GLY A 423 11.04 3.80 -8.78
CA GLY A 423 11.34 3.92 -10.21
C GLY A 423 11.36 2.59 -10.95
N ILE A 424 10.70 1.56 -10.43
CA ILE A 424 10.50 0.28 -11.12
C ILE A 424 9.02 0.11 -11.42
N ASP A 425 8.67 0.17 -12.70
CA ASP A 425 7.30 -0.03 -13.18
C ASP A 425 7.21 -1.34 -13.96
N MET A 426 6.02 -1.91 -14.03
CA MET A 426 5.78 -3.18 -14.68
C MET A 426 4.56 -3.08 -15.61
N ASP A 427 4.72 -3.59 -16.82
CA ASP A 427 3.66 -3.75 -17.82
C ASP A 427 3.49 -5.24 -18.15
N LEU A 428 2.37 -5.79 -17.75
CA LEU A 428 1.93 -7.16 -18.02
C LEU A 428 0.94 -7.15 -19.18
N PHE A 429 1.26 -7.82 -20.29
CA PHE A 429 0.34 -7.97 -21.41
C PHE A 429 -0.20 -9.39 -21.46
N LEU A 430 -1.53 -9.51 -21.58
CA LEU A 430 -2.24 -10.76 -21.77
C LEU A 430 -3.09 -10.68 -23.03
N THR A 431 -2.87 -11.60 -23.96
CA THR A 431 -3.66 -11.71 -25.21
C THR A 431 -4.31 -13.08 -25.31
N ARG A 432 -5.63 -13.14 -25.11
CA ARG A 432 -6.42 -14.39 -25.23
C ARG A 432 -6.42 -14.87 -26.70
N GLN A 433 -6.32 -16.18 -26.90
CA GLN A 433 -6.35 -16.79 -28.23
C GLN A 433 -7.64 -17.61 -28.44
N PRO A 434 -8.23 -17.62 -29.65
CA PRO A 434 -9.39 -18.45 -29.95
C PRO A 434 -9.09 -19.95 -29.75
N LYS A 435 -9.88 -20.61 -28.89
CA LYS A 435 -9.65 -22.01 -28.49
C LYS A 435 -9.56 -22.97 -29.68
N ASP A 436 -10.48 -22.90 -30.63
CA ASP A 436 -10.53 -23.80 -31.78
C ASP A 436 -9.26 -23.77 -32.64
N ARG A 437 -8.71 -22.56 -32.83
CA ARG A 437 -7.47 -22.36 -33.58
C ARG A 437 -6.29 -22.97 -32.84
N MET A 438 -6.24 -22.78 -31.53
CA MET A 438 -5.15 -23.26 -30.68
C MET A 438 -5.14 -24.79 -30.56
N VAL A 439 -6.29 -25.42 -30.35
CA VAL A 439 -6.40 -26.89 -30.27
C VAL A 439 -5.88 -27.54 -31.56
N ARG A 440 -6.27 -27.04 -32.74
CA ARG A 440 -5.78 -27.54 -34.03
C ARG A 440 -4.27 -27.35 -34.19
N LYS A 441 -3.75 -26.17 -33.85
CA LYS A 441 -2.32 -25.82 -33.96
C LYS A 441 -1.46 -26.69 -33.02
N LEU A 442 -1.90 -26.88 -31.78
CA LEU A 442 -1.24 -27.75 -30.79
C LEU A 442 -1.24 -29.21 -31.23
N GLY A 443 -2.38 -29.72 -31.72
CA GLY A 443 -2.48 -31.10 -32.21
C GLY A 443 -1.52 -31.38 -33.38
N GLN A 444 -1.39 -30.44 -34.30
CA GLN A 444 -0.43 -30.55 -35.41
C GLN A 444 1.03 -30.58 -34.92
N GLN A 445 1.41 -29.68 -34.00
CA GLN A 445 2.77 -29.62 -33.46
C GLN A 445 3.13 -30.85 -32.60
N LEU A 446 2.19 -31.35 -31.79
CA LEU A 446 2.37 -32.59 -31.03
C LEU A 446 2.67 -33.78 -31.95
N ARG A 447 1.99 -33.88 -33.10
CA ARG A 447 2.25 -34.94 -34.07
C ARG A 447 3.65 -34.83 -34.69
N ILE A 448 4.10 -33.61 -34.99
CA ILE A 448 5.44 -33.34 -35.54
C ILE A 448 6.52 -33.69 -34.51
N ASN A 449 6.40 -33.20 -33.28
CA ASN A 449 7.41 -33.41 -32.24
C ASN A 449 7.51 -34.87 -31.79
N ARG A 450 6.39 -35.60 -31.72
CA ARG A 450 6.41 -37.06 -31.49
C ARG A 450 7.11 -37.84 -32.60
N SER A 451 7.01 -37.40 -33.85
CA SER A 451 7.71 -38.02 -34.97
C SER A 451 9.22 -37.83 -34.83
N LYS A 452 9.66 -36.62 -34.46
CA LYS A 452 11.08 -36.29 -34.27
C LYS A 452 11.73 -37.14 -33.17
N ILE A 453 11.06 -37.34 -32.03
CA ILE A 453 11.59 -38.22 -30.96
C ILE A 453 11.85 -39.65 -31.42
N ARG A 454 11.02 -40.19 -32.32
CA ARG A 454 11.23 -41.54 -32.85
C ARG A 454 12.45 -41.63 -33.78
N GLU A 455 12.90 -40.51 -34.32
CA GLU A 455 14.05 -40.39 -35.23
C GLU A 455 15.35 -39.99 -34.50
N THR A 456 15.25 -39.32 -33.34
CA THR A 456 16.41 -38.91 -32.53
C THR A 456 17.01 -40.12 -31.79
N SER A 457 18.29 -40.38 -32.02
CA SER A 457 19.06 -41.45 -31.35
C SER A 457 20.05 -40.86 -30.33
N ASP A 458 20.03 -41.37 -29.09
CA ASP A 458 21.07 -41.37 -28.05
C ASP A 458 21.89 -40.08 -27.80
N THR A 459 21.27 -38.91 -27.77
CA THR A 459 21.87 -37.70 -27.15
C THR A 459 20.96 -37.20 -26.03
N ASN A 460 21.44 -37.26 -24.77
CA ASN A 460 20.62 -37.03 -23.57
C ASN A 460 19.95 -35.65 -23.55
N THR A 461 20.65 -34.58 -23.97
CA THR A 461 20.15 -33.20 -23.95
C THR A 461 19.02 -32.96 -24.96
N ASP A 462 19.13 -33.54 -26.15
CA ASP A 462 18.13 -33.39 -27.23
C ASP A 462 16.81 -34.04 -26.82
N PHE A 463 16.90 -35.15 -26.07
CA PHE A 463 15.76 -35.86 -25.55
C PHE A 463 15.06 -35.05 -24.46
N ASP A 464 15.82 -34.47 -23.51
CA ASP A 464 15.26 -33.69 -22.40
C ASP A 464 14.53 -32.41 -22.88
N ASP A 465 15.10 -31.68 -23.83
CA ASP A 465 14.47 -30.48 -24.41
C ASP A 465 13.19 -30.82 -25.19
N LEU A 466 13.21 -31.92 -25.96
CA LEU A 466 12.03 -32.40 -26.70
C LEU A 466 10.96 -32.94 -25.76
N ASP A 467 11.34 -33.61 -24.68
CA ASP A 467 10.42 -34.15 -23.67
C ASP A 467 9.72 -33.03 -22.89
N GLY A 468 10.47 -32.00 -22.45
CA GLY A 468 9.90 -30.81 -21.82
C GLY A 468 8.93 -30.04 -22.72
N ALA A 469 9.23 -29.94 -24.01
CA ALA A 469 8.30 -29.38 -25.00
C ALA A 469 7.04 -30.25 -25.11
N ILE A 470 7.16 -31.57 -25.25
CA ILE A 470 6.00 -32.46 -25.38
C ILE A 470 5.12 -32.42 -24.14
N TRP A 471 5.71 -32.45 -22.93
CA TRP A 471 5.00 -32.26 -21.68
C TRP A 471 4.20 -30.96 -21.70
N SER A 472 4.83 -29.84 -22.09
CA SER A 472 4.16 -28.53 -22.24
C SER A 472 3.00 -28.59 -23.23
N GLY A 473 3.17 -29.31 -24.35
CA GLY A 473 2.13 -29.50 -25.37
C GLY A 473 0.92 -30.27 -24.86
N TYR A 474 1.12 -31.32 -24.04
CA TYR A 474 0.02 -32.03 -23.39
C TYR A 474 -0.64 -31.20 -22.30
N PHE A 475 0.15 -30.53 -21.44
CA PHE A 475 -0.36 -29.63 -20.42
C PHE A 475 -1.30 -28.57 -21.02
N LEU A 476 -0.87 -27.92 -22.11
CA LEU A 476 -1.68 -26.93 -22.81
C LEU A 476 -2.94 -27.54 -23.44
N LYS A 477 -2.83 -28.74 -24.00
CA LYS A 477 -3.97 -29.45 -24.63
C LYS A 477 -5.01 -29.87 -23.59
N ASP A 478 -4.57 -30.43 -22.47
CA ASP A 478 -5.44 -30.93 -21.41
C ASP A 478 -6.13 -29.77 -20.69
N GLY A 479 -5.41 -28.68 -20.43
CA GLY A 479 -6.00 -27.46 -19.86
C GLY A 479 -7.07 -26.82 -20.77
N LEU A 480 -6.81 -26.75 -22.08
CA LEU A 480 -7.83 -26.33 -23.05
C LEU A 480 -9.05 -27.25 -23.05
N GLY A 481 -8.85 -28.56 -22.85
CA GLY A 481 -9.94 -29.54 -22.67
C GLY A 481 -10.73 -29.33 -21.37
N ASN A 482 -10.09 -28.84 -20.32
CA ASN A 482 -10.66 -28.58 -19.00
C ASN A 482 -11.20 -27.14 -18.84
N ASN A 483 -11.68 -26.54 -19.94
CA ASN A 483 -12.30 -25.22 -19.96
C ASN A 483 -11.38 -24.06 -19.49
N GLU A 484 -10.07 -24.19 -19.71
CA GLU A 484 -9.16 -23.04 -19.70
C GLU A 484 -9.08 -22.37 -21.07
N ASP A 485 -8.74 -21.10 -21.06
CA ASP A 485 -8.38 -20.28 -22.21
C ASP A 485 -6.85 -20.19 -22.33
N PHE A 486 -6.39 -20.05 -23.57
CA PHE A 486 -4.97 -19.90 -23.89
C PHE A 486 -4.64 -18.42 -24.03
N TYR A 487 -3.54 -17.98 -23.41
CA TYR A 487 -3.04 -16.61 -23.51
C TYR A 487 -1.58 -16.58 -23.98
N TYR A 488 -1.25 -15.50 -24.68
CA TYR A 488 0.12 -15.03 -24.77
C TYR A 488 0.39 -14.02 -23.65
N LEU A 489 1.44 -14.28 -22.89
CA LEU A 489 1.96 -13.48 -21.79
C LEU A 489 3.23 -12.75 -22.23
N ASN A 490 3.33 -11.46 -21.95
CA ASN A 490 4.55 -10.68 -22.13
C ASN A 490 4.75 -9.77 -20.91
N LEU A 491 6.01 -9.59 -20.48
CA LEU A 491 6.36 -8.73 -19.35
C LEU A 491 7.44 -7.74 -19.75
N LEU A 492 7.12 -6.45 -19.62
CA LEU A 492 8.02 -5.32 -19.82
C LEU A 492 8.20 -4.61 -18.48
N VAL A 493 9.43 -4.26 -18.14
CA VAL A 493 9.79 -3.55 -16.91
C VAL A 493 10.46 -2.24 -17.29
N THR A 494 9.98 -1.15 -16.69
CA THR A 494 10.55 0.20 -16.90
C THR A 494 11.34 0.57 -15.65
N VAL A 495 12.60 0.95 -15.83
CA VAL A 495 13.46 1.44 -14.75
C VAL A 495 13.74 2.91 -14.97
N THR A 496 13.56 3.73 -13.93
CA THR A 496 13.80 5.18 -13.98
C THR A 496 14.73 5.66 -12.88
N ALA A 497 15.57 6.64 -13.21
CA ALA A 497 16.47 7.30 -12.26
C ALA A 497 16.76 8.75 -12.67
N GLU A 498 17.19 9.57 -11.70
CA GLU A 498 17.53 10.98 -11.90
C GLU A 498 18.88 11.16 -12.62
N ASN A 499 19.76 10.15 -12.57
CA ASN A 499 21.05 10.14 -13.24
C ASN A 499 21.36 8.74 -13.81
N VAL A 500 22.32 8.69 -14.73
CA VAL A 500 22.66 7.45 -15.47
C VAL A 500 23.33 6.41 -14.57
N GLU A 501 24.16 6.82 -13.61
CA GLU A 501 24.86 5.91 -12.70
C GLU A 501 23.86 5.13 -11.82
N ASP A 502 22.89 5.82 -11.25
CA ASP A 502 21.79 5.23 -10.48
C ASP A 502 20.90 4.35 -11.37
N LEU A 503 20.64 4.76 -12.63
CA LEU A 503 19.90 3.94 -13.58
C LEU A 503 20.60 2.60 -13.83
N GLU A 504 21.90 2.63 -14.11
CA GLU A 504 22.70 1.44 -14.38
C GLU A 504 22.78 0.53 -13.16
N TRP A 505 22.94 1.11 -11.97
CA TRP A 505 22.90 0.38 -10.70
C TRP A 505 21.56 -0.31 -10.48
N LYS A 506 20.42 0.41 -10.61
CA LYS A 506 19.07 -0.16 -10.48
C LYS A 506 18.82 -1.28 -11.50
N VAL A 507 19.24 -1.11 -12.74
CA VAL A 507 19.15 -2.16 -13.78
C VAL A 507 19.96 -3.39 -13.39
N ALA A 508 21.16 -3.22 -12.83
CA ALA A 508 22.00 -4.32 -12.39
C ALA A 508 21.40 -5.07 -11.19
N GLU A 509 20.88 -4.35 -10.19
CA GLU A 509 20.22 -4.94 -9.03
C GLU A 509 18.95 -5.70 -9.41
N LEU A 510 18.12 -5.13 -10.29
CA LEU A 510 16.92 -5.81 -10.78
C LEU A 510 17.26 -7.10 -11.53
N LYS A 511 18.34 -7.13 -12.33
CA LYS A 511 18.82 -8.37 -12.96
C LYS A 511 19.24 -9.41 -11.94
N LYS A 512 19.98 -9.02 -10.89
CA LYS A 512 20.38 -9.94 -9.80
C LYS A 512 19.16 -10.48 -9.07
N LEU A 513 18.18 -9.63 -8.79
CA LEU A 513 16.93 -10.00 -8.14
C LEU A 513 16.18 -11.05 -8.96
N MET A 514 16.00 -10.83 -10.26
CA MET A 514 15.33 -11.78 -11.15
C MET A 514 16.09 -13.12 -11.23
N LEU A 515 17.41 -13.08 -11.37
CA LEU A 515 18.24 -14.29 -11.42
C LEU A 515 18.16 -15.10 -10.12
N SER A 516 18.08 -14.46 -8.95
CA SER A 516 17.91 -15.13 -7.66
C SER A 516 16.59 -15.91 -7.54
N GLN A 517 15.62 -15.59 -8.41
CA GLN A 517 14.29 -16.22 -8.48
C GLN A 517 14.14 -17.15 -9.69
N ASP A 518 15.25 -17.58 -10.30
CA ASP A 518 15.28 -18.41 -11.52
C ASP A 518 14.56 -17.77 -12.71
N MET A 519 14.59 -16.44 -12.80
CA MET A 519 14.06 -15.67 -13.92
C MET A 519 15.16 -14.90 -14.64
N ASP A 520 15.01 -14.70 -15.95
CA ASP A 520 15.92 -13.90 -16.76
C ASP A 520 15.25 -12.59 -17.21
N VAL A 521 16.03 -11.53 -17.36
CA VAL A 521 15.56 -10.25 -17.87
C VAL A 521 16.62 -9.59 -18.76
N GLN A 522 16.21 -9.10 -19.92
CA GLN A 522 17.10 -8.58 -20.96
C GLN A 522 16.85 -7.10 -21.22
N THR A 523 17.92 -6.34 -21.49
CA THR A 523 17.80 -4.93 -21.87
C THR A 523 17.27 -4.76 -23.28
N CYS A 524 16.39 -3.78 -23.48
CA CYS A 524 15.87 -3.36 -24.79
C CYS A 524 16.89 -2.50 -25.56
N SER A 525 18.16 -2.91 -25.59
CA SER A 525 19.26 -2.19 -26.24
C SER A 525 18.93 -1.85 -27.69
N PHE A 526 19.13 -0.58 -28.07
CA PHE A 526 18.80 0.00 -29.38
C PHE A 526 17.30 -0.01 -29.75
N CYS A 527 16.43 -0.44 -28.82
CA CYS A 527 14.98 -0.48 -28.98
C CYS A 527 14.25 0.31 -27.89
N GLN A 528 14.94 1.23 -27.21
CA GLN A 528 14.39 1.95 -26.06
C GLN A 528 13.20 2.85 -26.47
N GLU A 529 13.21 3.43 -27.69
CA GLU A 529 12.08 4.19 -28.24
C GLU A 529 10.83 3.31 -28.47
N GLN A 530 11.02 2.08 -28.99
CA GLN A 530 9.96 1.10 -29.18
C GLN A 530 9.38 0.64 -27.84
N ALA A 531 10.26 0.41 -26.86
CA ALA A 531 9.85 0.00 -25.52
C ALA A 531 9.13 1.13 -24.76
N PHE A 532 9.57 2.38 -24.91
CA PHE A 532 8.87 3.56 -24.40
C PHE A 532 7.44 3.64 -24.92
N LEU A 533 7.24 3.55 -26.24
CA LEU A 533 5.91 3.55 -26.84
C LEU A 533 5.08 2.34 -26.41
N SER A 534 5.71 1.18 -26.19
CA SER A 534 5.03 -0.03 -25.71
C SER A 534 4.61 0.05 -24.24
N SER A 535 5.32 0.82 -23.42
CA SER A 535 5.01 1.01 -21.99
C SER A 535 3.80 1.93 -21.74
N MET A 536 3.32 2.62 -22.78
CA MET A 536 2.12 3.45 -22.68
C MET A 536 0.89 2.57 -22.43
N PRO A 537 -0.14 3.07 -21.72
CA PRO A 537 -1.37 2.33 -21.42
C PRO A 537 -2.28 2.25 -22.67
N LEU A 538 -1.77 1.67 -23.76
CA LEU A 538 -2.40 1.59 -25.08
C LEU A 538 -2.51 0.15 -25.60
N VAL A 539 -2.25 -0.85 -24.75
CA VAL A 539 -2.35 -2.29 -25.06
C VAL A 539 -1.59 -2.69 -26.33
N SER A 540 -0.46 -2.04 -26.57
CA SER A 540 0.29 -2.14 -27.83
C SER A 540 1.77 -2.41 -27.56
N LEU A 541 2.16 -3.68 -27.60
CA LEU A 541 3.57 -4.07 -27.55
C LEU A 541 4.16 -4.15 -28.97
N GLU A 542 5.31 -3.50 -29.19
CA GLU A 542 5.97 -3.52 -30.49
C GLU A 542 6.29 -4.96 -30.93
N ARG A 543 6.12 -5.24 -32.23
CA ARG A 543 6.14 -6.60 -32.80
C ARG A 543 7.41 -7.38 -32.47
N HIS A 544 8.59 -6.76 -32.57
CA HIS A 544 9.85 -7.43 -32.27
C HIS A 544 9.99 -7.73 -30.78
N LEU A 545 9.58 -6.80 -29.90
CA LEU A 545 9.54 -7.03 -28.45
C LEU A 545 8.54 -8.13 -28.08
N TYR A 546 7.36 -8.13 -28.70
CA TYR A 546 6.31 -9.13 -28.52
C TYR A 546 6.83 -10.54 -28.82
N GLU A 547 7.37 -10.80 -30.02
CA GLU A 547 7.84 -12.14 -30.37
C GLU A 547 9.06 -12.59 -29.55
N ARG A 548 9.84 -11.67 -28.96
CA ARG A 548 10.96 -12.02 -28.07
C ARG A 548 10.54 -12.44 -26.66
N SER A 549 9.43 -11.90 -26.16
CA SER A 549 8.95 -12.10 -24.77
C SER A 549 7.75 -13.02 -24.64
N LYS A 550 7.11 -13.34 -25.75
CA LYS A 550 5.87 -14.11 -25.81
C LYS A 550 6.01 -15.46 -25.12
N ARG A 551 5.23 -15.67 -24.08
CA ARG A 551 5.15 -16.92 -23.31
C ARG A 551 3.74 -17.52 -23.42
N ASN A 552 3.66 -18.84 -23.57
CA ASN A 552 2.39 -19.55 -23.53
C ASN A 552 1.93 -19.74 -22.08
N VAL A 553 0.70 -19.35 -21.77
CA VAL A 553 0.07 -19.66 -20.48
C VAL A 553 -1.40 -20.03 -20.67
N LEU A 554 -1.93 -20.80 -19.73
CA LEU A 554 -3.37 -21.02 -19.61
C LEU A 554 -3.97 -19.99 -18.66
N THR A 555 -5.28 -20.06 -18.40
CA THR A 555 -5.99 -19.07 -17.57
C THR A 555 -5.48 -19.07 -16.14
N THR A 556 -5.19 -20.24 -15.58
CA THR A 556 -4.60 -20.39 -14.24
C THR A 556 -3.21 -19.77 -14.16
N GLY A 557 -2.35 -20.02 -15.15
CA GLY A 557 -1.03 -19.40 -15.25
C GLY A 557 -1.10 -17.88 -15.42
N ALA A 558 -2.02 -17.38 -16.25
CA ALA A 558 -2.26 -15.94 -16.40
C ALA A 558 -2.78 -15.31 -15.09
N ALA A 559 -3.67 -16.00 -14.36
CA ALA A 559 -4.19 -15.52 -13.10
C ALA A 559 -3.15 -15.51 -11.97
N SER A 560 -2.18 -16.45 -11.99
CA SER A 560 -1.05 -16.44 -11.05
C SER A 560 -0.22 -15.15 -11.11
N CYS A 561 -0.28 -14.41 -12.22
CA CYS A 561 0.34 -13.11 -12.41
C CYS A 561 -0.42 -11.96 -11.73
N TYR A 562 -1.33 -12.25 -10.78
CA TYR A 562 -2.12 -11.24 -10.09
C TYR A 562 -1.23 -10.14 -9.47
N PRO A 563 -1.32 -8.87 -9.93
CA PRO A 563 -0.32 -7.85 -9.58
C PRO A 563 -0.79 -6.87 -8.50
N PHE A 564 -2.06 -6.92 -8.08
CA PHE A 564 -2.66 -5.94 -7.16
C PHE A 564 -2.36 -6.29 -5.68
N THR A 565 -1.08 -6.40 -5.32
CA THR A 565 -0.63 -7.08 -4.08
C THR A 565 -0.08 -6.19 -2.96
N SER A 566 0.18 -4.89 -3.20
CA SER A 566 0.84 -4.00 -2.23
C SER A 566 -0.16 -3.04 -1.59
N TYR A 567 -0.50 -3.23 -0.32
CA TYR A 567 -1.29 -2.25 0.43
C TYR A 567 -0.38 -1.27 1.18
N GLU A 568 -0.80 -0.01 1.23
CA GLU A 568 -0.12 1.07 1.92
C GLU A 568 -1.08 1.64 2.95
N MET A 569 -0.63 1.86 4.18
CA MET A 569 -1.42 2.48 5.26
C MET A 569 -1.00 3.93 5.42
N CYS A 570 -1.56 4.83 4.62
CA CYS A 570 -1.20 6.25 4.65
C CYS A 570 -2.47 7.10 4.71
N ASP A 571 -2.95 7.36 5.92
CA ASP A 571 -4.11 8.23 6.16
C ASP A 571 -3.73 9.71 6.11
N ASP A 572 -4.61 10.54 5.54
CA ASP A 572 -4.36 11.97 5.36
C ASP A 572 -4.16 12.72 6.70
N SER A 573 -4.85 12.32 7.77
CA SER A 573 -4.87 13.04 9.05
C SER A 573 -4.29 12.25 10.23
N GLY A 574 -3.51 11.20 9.98
CA GLY A 574 -3.05 10.27 11.02
C GLY A 574 -1.80 10.70 11.79
N ILE A 575 -1.29 9.77 12.59
CA ILE A 575 0.07 9.84 13.15
C ILE A 575 0.98 8.91 12.35
N LEU A 576 2.19 9.36 12.02
CA LEU A 576 3.22 8.48 11.49
C LEU A 576 3.54 7.44 12.57
N LEU A 577 3.69 6.18 12.18
CA LEU A 577 4.25 5.12 13.01
C LEU A 577 5.65 4.74 12.51
N GLY A 578 5.83 4.71 11.19
CA GLY A 578 7.09 4.29 10.60
C GLY A 578 7.03 4.15 9.09
N VAL A 579 7.87 3.27 8.56
CA VAL A 579 7.88 2.87 7.14
C VAL A 579 7.70 1.37 7.02
N ASN A 580 7.05 0.93 5.96
CA ASN A 580 6.92 -0.47 5.63
C ASN A 580 8.31 -1.08 5.36
N LYS A 581 8.66 -2.19 6.02
CA LYS A 581 9.99 -2.83 5.89
C LYS A 581 10.29 -3.37 4.50
N HIS A 582 9.26 -3.66 3.70
CA HIS A 582 9.43 -4.27 2.38
C HIS A 582 9.55 -3.25 1.26
N ASN A 583 8.87 -2.12 1.37
CA ASN A 583 8.76 -1.17 0.26
C ASN A 583 8.94 0.30 0.65
N ASN A 584 9.29 0.57 1.91
CA ASN A 584 9.55 1.90 2.48
C ASN A 584 8.37 2.89 2.39
N SER A 585 7.15 2.44 2.09
CA SER A 585 5.97 3.30 2.12
C SER A 585 5.71 3.81 3.54
N LEU A 586 5.21 5.05 3.66
CA LEU A 586 4.91 5.63 4.97
C LEU A 586 3.70 4.93 5.58
N ILE A 587 3.81 4.67 6.87
CA ILE A 587 2.73 4.13 7.69
C ILE A 587 2.18 5.26 8.56
N ILE A 588 1.17 5.95 8.05
CA ILE A 588 0.45 7.03 8.73
C ILE A 588 -0.95 6.52 9.05
N VAL A 589 -1.32 6.53 10.33
CA VAL A 589 -2.54 5.88 10.82
C VAL A 589 -3.38 6.88 11.61
N ASP A 590 -4.63 7.06 11.19
CA ASP A 590 -5.65 7.81 11.91
C ASP A 590 -6.67 6.85 12.54
N ILE A 591 -6.37 6.36 13.74
CA ILE A 591 -7.22 5.39 14.44
C ILE A 591 -8.65 5.88 14.71
N PHE A 592 -8.93 7.18 14.60
CA PHE A 592 -10.26 7.76 14.79
C PHE A 592 -11.05 7.90 13.48
N ASP A 593 -10.46 7.61 12.31
CA ASP A 593 -11.22 7.59 11.06
C ASP A 593 -12.17 6.39 11.00
N SER A 594 -13.43 6.65 11.34
CA SER A 594 -14.49 5.63 11.38
C SER A 594 -14.85 5.04 10.01
N ARG A 595 -14.39 5.64 8.90
CA ARG A 595 -14.58 5.09 7.55
C ARG A 595 -13.63 3.92 7.31
N VAL A 596 -12.46 3.96 7.93
CA VAL A 596 -11.39 2.97 7.77
C VAL A 596 -11.38 1.97 8.93
N TYR A 597 -11.49 2.46 10.17
CA TYR A 597 -11.36 1.68 11.39
C TYR A 597 -12.69 1.51 12.12
N LYS A 598 -13.02 0.27 12.49
CA LYS A 598 -14.27 -0.04 13.22
C LYS A 598 -14.27 0.47 14.68
N ASN A 599 -13.09 0.66 15.25
CA ASN A 599 -12.85 1.31 16.54
C ASN A 599 -11.39 1.78 16.60
N ALA A 600 -11.07 2.63 17.58
CA ALA A 600 -9.76 3.24 17.75
C ALA A 600 -8.83 2.49 18.72
N ASN A 601 -9.26 1.39 19.33
CA ASN A 601 -8.51 0.71 20.37
C ASN A 601 -7.27 -0.01 19.82
N ILE A 602 -6.19 -0.03 20.60
CA ILE A 602 -4.90 -0.63 20.24
C ILE A 602 -4.42 -1.59 21.33
N ALA A 603 -3.89 -2.74 20.91
CA ALA A 603 -3.12 -3.63 21.78
C ALA A 603 -1.65 -3.66 21.33
N ILE A 604 -0.73 -3.34 22.24
CA ILE A 604 0.73 -3.39 22.01
C ILE A 604 1.30 -4.59 22.78
N LEU A 605 1.80 -5.59 22.05
CA LEU A 605 2.34 -6.83 22.61
C LEU A 605 3.84 -6.92 22.28
N GLY A 606 4.65 -7.38 23.22
CA GLY A 606 6.08 -7.59 22.99
C GLY A 606 6.85 -7.97 24.25
N THR A 607 8.01 -8.60 24.10
CA THR A 607 8.87 -8.98 25.24
C THR A 607 9.49 -7.76 25.92
N SER A 608 10.09 -7.96 27.10
CA SER A 608 10.82 -6.92 27.80
C SER A 608 11.98 -6.39 26.94
N GLY A 609 12.04 -5.06 26.75
CA GLY A 609 13.06 -4.44 25.91
C GLY A 609 12.81 -4.51 24.39
N ALA A 610 11.66 -5.03 23.93
CA ALA A 610 11.28 -5.01 22.51
C ALA A 610 10.93 -3.60 21.98
N GLY A 611 10.74 -2.63 22.89
CA GLY A 611 10.43 -1.23 22.55
C GLY A 611 8.99 -0.78 22.84
N LYS A 612 8.21 -1.53 23.63
CA LYS A 612 6.81 -1.20 23.94
C LYS A 612 6.61 0.21 24.47
N THR A 613 7.31 0.56 25.56
CA THR A 613 7.22 1.88 26.20
C THR A 613 7.65 2.99 25.25
N PHE A 614 8.65 2.73 24.40
CA PHE A 614 9.09 3.66 23.36
C PHE A 614 7.98 3.91 22.33
N THR A 615 7.42 2.84 21.75
CA THR A 615 6.32 2.92 20.78
C THR A 615 5.09 3.62 21.37
N MET A 616 4.75 3.27 22.61
CA MET A 616 3.63 3.85 23.34
C MET A 616 3.81 5.37 23.56
N GLN A 617 4.96 5.80 24.07
CA GLN A 617 5.25 7.21 24.28
C GLN A 617 5.34 7.98 22.95
N LEU A 618 5.89 7.38 21.90
CA LEU A 618 5.94 7.99 20.56
C LEU A 618 4.53 8.25 20.02
N MET A 619 3.63 7.27 20.13
CA MET A 619 2.23 7.42 19.74
C MET A 619 1.53 8.48 20.58
N ALA A 620 1.71 8.45 21.91
CA ALA A 620 1.13 9.42 22.83
C ALA A 620 1.55 10.86 22.51
N LEU A 621 2.84 11.09 22.26
CA LEU A 621 3.38 12.39 21.83
C LEU A 621 2.72 12.86 20.52
N ARG A 622 2.62 11.98 19.53
CA ARG A 622 2.03 12.31 18.21
C ARG A 622 0.51 12.48 18.25
N MET A 623 -0.19 11.81 19.17
CA MET A 623 -1.63 12.03 19.40
C MET A 623 -1.89 13.38 20.07
N ARG A 624 -1.14 13.70 21.13
CA ARG A 624 -1.21 15.02 21.77
C ARG A 624 -0.87 16.13 20.78
N ARG A 625 0.11 15.91 19.92
CA ARG A 625 0.47 16.81 18.81
C ARG A 625 -0.74 17.11 17.91
N LYS A 626 -1.54 16.10 17.55
CA LYS A 626 -2.79 16.24 16.78
C LYS A 626 -3.92 16.94 17.57
N GLY A 627 -3.74 17.15 18.87
CA GLY A 627 -4.71 17.79 19.75
C GLY A 627 -5.62 16.80 20.49
N ILE A 628 -5.39 15.49 20.34
CA ILE A 628 -6.09 14.44 21.09
C ILE A 628 -5.69 14.52 22.56
N GLN A 629 -6.67 14.39 23.46
CA GLN A 629 -6.38 14.32 24.89
C GLN A 629 -5.83 12.95 25.26
N VAL A 630 -4.65 12.92 25.85
CA VAL A 630 -3.89 11.71 26.16
C VAL A 630 -3.75 11.55 27.66
N PHE A 631 -4.11 10.36 28.15
CA PHE A 631 -3.91 9.94 29.52
C PHE A 631 -2.99 8.72 29.53
N ILE A 632 -1.96 8.71 30.37
CA ILE A 632 -1.05 7.57 30.52
C ILE A 632 -1.10 7.10 31.96
N ILE A 633 -1.44 5.84 32.18
CA ILE A 633 -1.35 5.17 33.48
C ILE A 633 -0.07 4.34 33.47
N ALA A 634 0.89 4.72 34.32
CA ALA A 634 2.19 4.09 34.41
C ALA A 634 2.32 3.34 35.76
N PRO A 635 1.99 2.04 35.81
CA PRO A 635 2.09 1.24 37.03
C PRO A 635 3.51 0.87 37.40
N LEU A 636 4.43 0.85 36.43
CA LEU A 636 5.84 0.54 36.65
C LEU A 636 6.69 1.64 36.02
N LYS A 637 7.81 1.98 36.68
CA LYS A 637 8.83 2.91 36.16
C LYS A 637 8.28 4.26 35.66
N GLY A 638 7.36 4.89 36.40
CA GLY A 638 6.69 6.13 35.96
C GLY A 638 7.66 7.30 35.65
N HIS A 639 8.84 7.30 36.26
CA HIS A 639 9.92 8.25 35.95
C HIS A 639 10.35 8.26 34.47
N GLU A 640 10.17 7.16 33.72
CA GLU A 640 10.48 7.09 32.28
C GLU A 640 9.60 8.04 31.43
N PHE A 641 8.41 8.41 31.94
CA PHE A 641 7.46 9.29 31.25
C PHE A 641 7.61 10.77 31.63
N HIS A 642 8.30 11.06 32.74
CA HIS A 642 8.41 12.41 33.31
C HIS A 642 9.10 13.38 32.34
N ARG A 643 10.16 12.93 31.66
CA ARG A 643 10.92 13.77 30.73
C ARG A 643 10.08 14.21 29.55
N ALA A 644 9.38 13.28 28.89
CA ALA A 644 8.50 13.62 27.79
C ALA A 644 7.39 14.58 28.25
N CYS A 645 6.68 14.22 29.32
CA CYS A 645 5.58 15.01 29.89
C CYS A 645 5.98 16.46 30.17
N SER A 646 7.07 16.68 30.92
CA SER A 646 7.52 18.03 31.30
C SER A 646 7.92 18.89 30.10
N ASN A 647 8.56 18.28 29.09
CA ASN A 647 9.09 19.00 27.93
C ASN A 647 8.02 19.38 26.91
N ILE A 648 6.80 18.83 26.99
CA ILE A 648 5.68 19.20 26.10
C ILE A 648 4.54 19.89 26.83
N GLY A 649 4.73 20.27 28.09
CA GLY A 649 3.69 20.94 28.87
C GLY A 649 2.58 20.05 29.39
N GLY A 650 2.84 18.75 29.47
CA GLY A 650 1.96 17.81 30.13
C GLY A 650 1.93 17.99 31.64
N GLU A 651 1.00 17.28 32.26
CA GLU A 651 0.81 17.20 33.70
C GLU A 651 1.26 15.84 34.22
N PHE A 652 2.19 15.83 35.17
CA PHE A 652 2.71 14.60 35.77
C PHE A 652 2.19 14.47 37.21
N ILE A 653 1.33 13.49 37.44
CA ILE A 653 0.63 13.25 38.69
C ILE A 653 1.21 11.99 39.33
N SER A 654 2.05 12.17 40.35
CA SER A 654 2.57 11.04 41.14
C SER A 654 1.61 10.71 42.28
N ILE A 655 1.16 9.47 42.35
CA ILE A 655 0.29 8.92 43.39
C ILE A 655 1.09 7.87 44.15
N SER A 656 1.41 8.19 45.40
CA SER A 656 2.15 7.30 46.28
C SER A 656 1.75 7.50 47.73
N PRO A 657 2.14 6.59 48.65
CA PRO A 657 1.80 6.75 50.06
C PRO A 657 2.41 8.00 50.71
N ALA A 658 3.45 8.58 50.11
CA ALA A 658 4.12 9.80 50.57
C ALA A 658 3.73 11.05 49.76
N SER A 659 2.97 10.90 48.67
CA SER A 659 2.56 12.01 47.81
C SER A 659 1.47 12.85 48.45
N GLN A 660 1.47 14.15 48.15
CA GLN A 660 0.36 15.05 48.49
C GLN A 660 -0.81 14.90 47.52
N ASN A 661 -0.58 14.31 46.34
CA ASN A 661 -1.63 14.09 45.35
C ASN A 661 -2.53 12.93 45.78
N CYS A 662 -3.83 13.15 45.73
CA CYS A 662 -4.84 12.18 46.08
C CYS A 662 -5.97 12.17 45.04
N ILE A 663 -6.44 10.98 44.71
CA ILE A 663 -7.71 10.77 44.00
C ILE A 663 -8.66 10.12 45.00
N ASN A 664 -9.69 10.85 45.42
CA ASN A 664 -10.68 10.33 46.34
C ASN A 664 -11.55 9.30 45.62
N ILE A 665 -11.38 8.01 45.94
CA ILE A 665 -12.19 6.94 45.35
C ILE A 665 -13.65 7.00 45.77
N MET A 666 -14.01 7.73 46.83
CA MET A 666 -15.40 7.96 47.26
C MET A 666 -16.05 9.16 46.55
N GLU A 667 -15.36 9.82 45.63
CA GLU A 667 -15.89 10.98 44.92
C GLU A 667 -16.90 10.59 43.83
N ILE A 668 -18.10 11.18 43.85
CA ILE A 668 -19.02 11.18 42.71
C ILE A 668 -18.71 12.40 41.86
N ARG A 669 -18.19 12.17 40.65
CA ARG A 669 -17.79 13.23 39.73
C ARG A 669 -18.96 13.64 38.85
N ARG A 670 -19.08 14.95 38.60
CA ARG A 670 -20.06 15.48 37.68
C ARG A 670 -19.63 15.12 36.26
N VAL A 671 -20.53 14.49 35.51
CA VAL A 671 -20.33 14.24 34.08
C VAL A 671 -21.08 15.34 33.35
N ASP A 672 -20.39 16.11 32.51
CA ASP A 672 -21.06 17.06 31.61
C ASP A 672 -21.88 16.27 30.59
N LYS A 673 -23.19 16.46 30.61
CA LYS A 673 -24.13 15.83 29.68
C LYS A 673 -24.71 16.83 28.69
N SER A 674 -24.26 18.08 28.70
CA SER A 674 -24.83 19.14 27.85
C SER A 674 -24.86 18.76 26.36
N VAL A 675 -23.81 18.10 25.88
CA VAL A 675 -23.73 17.59 24.51
C VAL A 675 -24.70 16.42 24.26
N ASP A 676 -24.83 15.50 25.22
CA ASP A 676 -25.77 14.37 25.14
C ASP A 676 -27.22 14.86 25.15
N ASP A 677 -27.56 15.80 26.04
CA ASP A 677 -28.89 16.39 26.17
C ASP A 677 -29.28 17.20 24.93
N LEU A 678 -28.32 17.88 24.29
CA LEU A 678 -28.50 18.58 23.01
C LEU A 678 -28.78 17.61 21.85
N LEU A 679 -28.16 16.42 21.85
CA LEU A 679 -28.24 15.45 20.76
C LEU A 679 -29.45 14.52 20.90
N ASP A 680 -29.70 13.99 22.09
CA ASP A 680 -30.66 12.90 22.35
C ASP A 680 -31.88 13.37 23.18
N GLY A 681 -31.87 14.61 23.67
CA GLY A 681 -32.82 15.09 24.68
C GLY A 681 -32.49 14.58 26.09
N PRO A 682 -33.21 15.07 27.12
CA PRO A 682 -32.96 14.64 28.50
C PRO A 682 -33.30 13.15 28.68
N GLY A 683 -32.29 12.32 28.93
CA GLY A 683 -32.43 10.88 29.14
C GLY A 683 -32.96 10.49 30.53
N VAL A 684 -33.24 9.20 30.74
CA VAL A 684 -33.60 8.67 32.07
C VAL A 684 -32.40 8.78 33.01
N GLU A 685 -32.53 9.60 34.06
CA GLU A 685 -31.50 9.73 35.07
C GLU A 685 -31.39 8.46 35.94
N LYS A 686 -30.27 7.76 35.81
CA LYS A 686 -29.87 6.70 36.74
C LYS A 686 -29.20 7.31 37.97
N SER A 687 -29.34 6.66 39.12
CA SER A 687 -28.69 7.09 40.37
C SER A 687 -27.16 7.01 40.24
N LEU A 688 -26.49 8.17 40.33
CA LEU A 688 -25.02 8.26 40.28
C LEU A 688 -24.39 7.63 41.53
N LEU A 689 -25.06 7.75 42.69
CA LEU A 689 -24.64 7.09 43.94
C LEU A 689 -24.65 5.57 43.78
N ALA A 690 -25.70 4.98 43.22
CA ALA A 690 -25.78 3.52 43.03
C ALA A 690 -24.64 3.01 42.13
N ALA A 691 -24.36 3.72 41.03
CA ALA A 691 -23.23 3.39 40.15
C ALA A 691 -21.87 3.55 40.86
N LYS A 692 -21.75 4.54 41.77
CA LYS A 692 -20.54 4.72 42.56
C LYS A 692 -20.33 3.62 43.59
N ILE A 693 -21.39 3.20 44.29
CA ILE A 693 -21.34 2.08 45.24
C ILE A 693 -20.90 0.79 44.55
N GLN A 694 -21.40 0.50 43.34
CA GLN A 694 -20.94 -0.65 42.56
C GLN A 694 -19.43 -0.62 42.26
N ARG A 695 -18.89 0.54 41.86
CA ARG A 695 -17.44 0.72 41.66
C ARG A 695 -16.64 0.57 42.96
N LEU A 696 -17.19 1.04 44.07
CA LEU A 696 -16.58 0.86 45.38
C LEU A 696 -16.54 -0.62 45.79
N HIS A 697 -17.55 -1.43 45.46
CA HIS A 697 -17.48 -2.88 45.65
C HIS A 697 -16.32 -3.51 44.87
N THR A 698 -16.07 -3.07 43.63
CA THR A 698 -14.90 -3.51 42.85
C THR A 698 -13.58 -3.07 43.49
N PHE A 699 -13.50 -1.83 43.97
CA PHE A 699 -12.33 -1.33 44.69
C PHE A 699 -12.06 -2.17 45.97
N PHE A 700 -13.08 -2.41 46.78
CA PHE A 700 -12.95 -3.16 48.02
C PHE A 700 -12.68 -4.64 47.79
N SER A 701 -13.14 -5.24 46.69
CA SER A 701 -12.82 -6.62 46.36
C SER A 701 -11.38 -6.80 45.86
N LEU A 702 -10.75 -5.75 45.33
CA LEU A 702 -9.30 -5.74 45.05
C LEU A 702 -8.50 -5.64 46.34
N LEU A 703 -8.98 -4.84 47.31
CA LEU A 703 -8.32 -4.67 48.61
C LEU A 703 -8.55 -5.88 49.56
N ILE A 704 -9.70 -6.54 49.46
CA ILE A 704 -10.15 -7.64 50.32
C ILE A 704 -10.64 -8.80 49.42
N PRO A 705 -9.73 -9.61 48.88
CA PRO A 705 -10.10 -10.68 47.93
C PRO A 705 -11.03 -11.75 48.52
N ASP A 706 -10.95 -11.99 49.84
CA ASP A 706 -11.68 -13.03 50.57
C ASP A 706 -12.99 -12.53 51.23
N MET A 707 -13.56 -11.42 50.74
CA MET A 707 -14.77 -10.82 51.31
C MET A 707 -16.01 -11.73 51.18
N SER A 708 -16.66 -12.01 52.31
CA SER A 708 -17.87 -12.86 52.35
C SER A 708 -19.09 -12.18 51.73
N HIS A 709 -20.13 -12.94 51.38
CA HIS A 709 -21.39 -12.38 50.88
C HIS A 709 -22.07 -11.45 51.91
N GLU A 710 -21.98 -11.81 53.18
CA GLU A 710 -22.50 -11.01 54.30
C GLU A 710 -21.72 -9.70 54.45
N GLU A 711 -20.38 -9.76 54.42
CA GLU A 711 -19.53 -8.58 54.48
C GLU A 711 -19.77 -7.61 53.31
N LYS A 712 -20.07 -8.14 52.11
CA LYS A 712 -20.47 -7.31 50.96
C LYS A 712 -21.77 -6.56 51.24
N GLN A 713 -22.77 -7.21 51.82
CA GLN A 713 -24.04 -6.54 52.16
C GLN A 713 -23.86 -5.49 53.26
N LEU A 714 -23.05 -5.81 54.27
CA LEU A 714 -22.74 -4.87 55.35
C LEU A 714 -21.94 -3.66 54.85
N LEU A 715 -21.00 -3.88 53.91
CA LEU A 715 -20.28 -2.80 53.25
C LEU A 715 -21.22 -1.91 52.43
N ASP A 716 -22.21 -2.49 51.74
CA ASP A 716 -23.21 -1.74 50.97
C ASP A 716 -24.01 -0.77 51.86
N ASP A 717 -24.54 -1.27 52.98
CA ASP A 717 -25.25 -0.44 53.97
C ASP A 717 -24.33 0.65 54.56
N ALA A 718 -23.11 0.29 54.93
CA ALA A 718 -22.13 1.23 55.46
C ALA A 718 -21.81 2.35 54.45
N LEU A 719 -21.67 2.03 53.17
CA LEU A 719 -21.46 3.01 52.10
C LEU A 719 -22.64 3.96 51.99
N ILE A 720 -23.88 3.44 51.91
CA ILE A 720 -25.10 4.27 51.82
C ILE A 720 -25.18 5.22 53.02
N ARG A 721 -24.96 4.72 54.23
CA ARG A 721 -24.95 5.53 55.46
C ARG A 721 -23.85 6.60 55.45
N THR A 722 -22.70 6.30 54.86
CA THR A 722 -21.58 7.24 54.72
C THR A 722 -21.96 8.43 53.84
N TYR A 723 -22.53 8.19 52.66
CA TYR A 723 -23.00 9.26 51.78
C TYR A 723 -24.19 10.02 52.38
N ALA A 724 -25.11 9.32 53.05
CA ALA A 724 -26.24 9.95 53.74
C ALA A 724 -25.75 10.92 54.84
N GLY A 725 -24.64 10.62 55.51
CA GLY A 725 -24.00 11.52 56.48
C GLY A 725 -23.51 12.86 55.88
N LYS A 726 -23.26 12.90 54.57
CA LYS A 726 -22.96 14.14 53.80
C LYS A 726 -24.21 14.73 53.13
N GLY A 727 -25.38 14.14 53.37
CA GLY A 727 -26.67 14.54 52.77
C GLY A 727 -26.85 14.10 51.31
N ILE A 728 -26.08 13.10 50.86
CA ILE A 728 -26.15 12.54 49.50
C ILE A 728 -26.98 11.25 49.55
N THR A 729 -27.96 11.12 48.65
CA THR A 729 -28.88 9.97 48.58
C THR A 729 -28.93 9.40 47.16
N HIS A 730 -29.83 8.42 46.91
CA HIS A 730 -30.04 7.88 45.58
C HIS A 730 -30.66 8.87 44.59
N ASP A 731 -31.30 9.93 45.08
CA ASP A 731 -31.78 11.04 44.26
C ASP A 731 -30.61 11.96 43.87
N ASN A 732 -30.36 12.08 42.57
CA ASN A 732 -29.27 12.89 42.03
C ASN A 732 -29.40 14.37 42.40
N ALA A 733 -30.61 14.89 42.65
CA ALA A 733 -30.81 16.27 43.07
C ALA A 733 -30.16 16.59 44.42
N THR A 734 -29.88 15.57 45.24
CA THR A 734 -29.20 15.75 46.54
C THR A 734 -27.68 15.93 46.42
N LEU A 735 -27.10 15.68 45.25
CA LEU A 735 -25.67 15.88 45.00
C LEU A 735 -25.31 17.36 44.98
N ASP A 736 -26.19 18.23 44.48
CA ASP A 736 -25.94 19.67 44.43
C ASP A 736 -25.91 20.28 45.85
N ASP A 737 -24.97 21.20 46.06
CA ASP A 737 -24.85 21.98 47.28
C ASP A 737 -25.88 23.13 47.27
N PRO A 738 -26.86 23.13 48.19
CA PRO A 738 -27.85 24.22 48.28
C PRO A 738 -27.22 25.59 48.56
N ALA A 739 -26.03 25.63 49.19
CA ALA A 739 -25.32 26.86 49.49
C ALA A 739 -24.51 27.39 48.29
N HIS A 740 -24.14 26.52 47.35
CA HIS A 740 -23.33 26.85 46.17
C HIS A 740 -23.93 26.21 44.90
N PRO A 741 -24.98 26.82 44.32
CA PRO A 741 -25.63 26.30 43.12
C PRO A 741 -24.63 26.00 41.99
N GLY A 742 -24.68 24.79 41.44
CA GLY A 742 -23.78 24.33 40.38
C GLY A 742 -22.50 23.64 40.86
N ARG A 743 -22.30 23.49 42.17
CA ARG A 743 -21.25 22.63 42.75
C ARG A 743 -21.88 21.46 43.51
N TYR A 744 -21.24 20.30 43.43
CA TYR A 744 -21.64 19.18 44.29
C TYR A 744 -21.21 19.42 45.73
N ARG A 745 -21.96 18.81 46.66
CA ARG A 745 -21.61 18.71 48.08
C ARG A 745 -20.24 18.07 48.26
N GLU A 746 -19.63 18.34 49.41
CA GLU A 746 -18.38 17.67 49.79
C GLU A 746 -18.60 16.15 49.85
N MET A 747 -17.82 15.42 49.06
CA MET A 747 -17.87 13.96 49.00
C MET A 747 -17.25 13.34 50.26
N PRO A 748 -17.73 12.19 50.72
CA PRO A 748 -17.09 11.48 51.82
C PRO A 748 -15.67 11.05 51.45
N ILE A 749 -14.83 10.83 52.46
CA ILE A 749 -13.51 10.18 52.33
C ILE A 749 -13.51 8.81 53.00
N LEU A 750 -12.47 8.00 52.79
CA LEU A 750 -12.38 6.66 53.36
C LEU A 750 -12.47 6.64 54.90
N GLY A 751 -12.03 7.71 55.56
CA GLY A 751 -12.12 7.90 57.01
C GLY A 751 -13.55 8.09 57.51
N ASP A 752 -14.46 8.61 56.69
CA ASP A 752 -15.88 8.68 57.02
C ASP A 752 -16.49 7.28 57.07
N LEU A 753 -16.20 6.46 56.05
CA LEU A 753 -16.62 5.07 55.99
C LEU A 753 -16.01 4.24 57.12
N TYR A 754 -14.73 4.43 57.42
CA TYR A 754 -14.05 3.74 58.51
C TYR A 754 -14.73 3.94 59.86
N ARG A 755 -15.18 5.17 60.16
CA ARG A 755 -15.91 5.46 61.39
C ARG A 755 -17.22 4.66 61.48
N ILE A 756 -17.98 4.60 60.38
CA ILE A 756 -19.25 3.84 60.31
C ILE A 756 -19.00 2.34 60.45
N LEU A 757 -17.97 1.80 59.79
CA LEU A 757 -17.61 0.38 59.87
C LEU A 757 -17.18 -0.04 61.29
N LEU A 758 -16.75 0.89 62.15
CA LEU A 758 -16.38 0.57 63.54
C LEU A 758 -17.56 0.59 64.52
N GLU A 759 -18.74 1.08 64.11
CA GLU A 759 -19.92 1.13 64.97
C GLU A 759 -20.51 -0.26 65.25
N SER A 760 -20.37 -1.20 64.31
CA SER A 760 -20.86 -2.57 64.45
C SER A 760 -19.71 -3.58 64.64
N PRO A 761 -19.85 -4.57 65.54
CA PRO A 761 -18.92 -5.70 65.65
C PRO A 761 -18.77 -6.47 64.34
N ASP A 762 -19.84 -6.57 63.55
CA ASP A 762 -19.89 -7.40 62.33
C ASP A 762 -19.08 -6.80 61.17
N THR A 763 -18.90 -5.47 61.15
CA THR A 763 -18.10 -4.75 60.14
C THR A 763 -16.66 -4.46 60.58
N LYS A 764 -16.29 -4.86 61.80
CA LYS A 764 -14.99 -4.51 62.40
C LYS A 764 -13.79 -5.05 61.62
N ARG A 765 -13.92 -6.22 60.97
CA ARG A 765 -12.85 -6.77 60.10
C ARG A 765 -12.56 -5.83 58.93
N LEU A 766 -13.60 -5.38 58.23
CA LEU A 766 -13.49 -4.44 57.11
C LEU A 766 -12.87 -3.12 57.57
N GLY A 767 -13.32 -2.59 58.71
CA GLY A 767 -12.74 -1.39 59.33
C GLY A 767 -11.24 -1.56 59.62
N ASN A 768 -10.81 -2.69 60.20
CA ASN A 768 -9.40 -2.96 60.50
C ASN A 768 -8.53 -3.00 59.23
N ILE A 769 -9.02 -3.58 58.14
CA ILE A 769 -8.30 -3.60 56.86
C ILE A 769 -8.22 -2.19 56.26
N LEU A 770 -9.34 -1.46 56.27
CA LEU A 770 -9.42 -0.08 55.79
C LEU A 770 -8.53 0.89 56.58
N ASN A 771 -8.25 0.59 57.86
CA ASN A 771 -7.38 1.41 58.70
C ASN A 771 -6.01 1.70 58.07
N ARG A 772 -5.47 0.78 57.25
CA ARG A 772 -4.22 0.98 56.50
C ARG A 772 -4.27 2.23 55.60
N LEU A 773 -5.41 2.49 54.97
CA LEU A 773 -5.65 3.63 54.07
C LEU A 773 -6.12 4.89 54.80
N VAL A 774 -6.48 4.79 56.08
CA VAL A 774 -7.04 5.91 56.87
C VAL A 774 -6.03 6.47 57.86
N ASN A 775 -5.52 5.63 58.76
CA ASN A 775 -4.55 6.03 59.81
C ASN A 775 -3.19 5.33 59.67
N GLY A 776 -3.05 4.43 58.70
CA GLY A 776 -1.86 3.61 58.49
C GLY A 776 -0.87 4.19 57.48
N SER A 777 -0.04 3.30 56.94
CA SER A 777 1.05 3.62 56.01
C SER A 777 0.61 4.18 54.65
N ALA A 778 -0.68 4.13 54.33
CA ALA A 778 -1.25 4.65 53.08
C ALA A 778 -2.35 5.71 53.35
N SER A 779 -2.28 6.40 54.49
CA SER A 779 -3.22 7.46 54.90
C SER A 779 -3.32 8.64 53.93
N ALA A 780 -2.34 8.84 53.04
CA ALA A 780 -2.40 9.85 51.98
C ALA A 780 -3.64 9.72 51.07
N TRP A 781 -4.28 8.56 51.03
CA TRP A 781 -5.49 8.27 50.24
C TRP A 781 -6.78 8.74 50.91
N ASN A 782 -6.73 9.12 52.19
CA ASN A 782 -7.87 9.59 52.95
C ASN A 782 -8.03 11.11 52.87
N GLN A 783 -8.11 11.64 51.64
CA GLN A 783 -8.20 13.08 51.36
C GLN A 783 -9.18 13.34 50.22
N GLN A 784 -9.54 14.61 50.02
CA GLN A 784 -10.29 15.02 48.82
C GLN A 784 -9.40 14.97 47.57
N THR A 785 -10.01 14.75 46.41
CA THR A 785 -9.30 14.81 45.13
C THR A 785 -8.69 16.20 44.95
N ASN A 786 -7.40 16.26 44.65
CA ASN A 786 -6.66 17.52 44.50
C ASN A 786 -5.81 17.60 43.22
N VAL A 787 -6.10 16.73 42.26
CA VAL A 787 -5.43 16.64 40.96
C VAL A 787 -6.40 16.96 39.82
N SER A 788 -5.91 17.48 38.70
CA SER A 788 -6.71 17.78 37.50
C SER A 788 -6.35 16.85 36.34
N LEU A 789 -7.31 16.65 35.43
CA LEU A 789 -7.14 15.94 34.16
C LEU A 789 -7.46 16.84 32.96
N ASP A 790 -7.44 18.16 33.14
CA ASP A 790 -7.77 19.12 32.08
C ASP A 790 -6.63 19.31 31.06
N ASN A 791 -5.40 18.94 31.43
CA ASN A 791 -4.29 18.94 30.49
C ASN A 791 -4.55 17.96 29.32
N LYS A 792 -4.05 18.29 28.14
CA LYS A 792 -4.15 17.43 26.96
C LYS A 792 -3.17 16.25 27.01
N TYR A 793 -2.17 16.26 27.89
CA TYR A 793 -1.23 15.16 28.09
C TYR A 793 -0.98 14.98 29.58
N THR A 794 -1.59 13.96 30.17
CA THR A 794 -1.49 13.69 31.61
C THR A 794 -0.90 12.31 31.84
N VAL A 795 0.09 12.23 32.72
CA VAL A 795 0.70 10.98 33.17
C VAL A 795 0.35 10.77 34.64
N LEU A 796 -0.27 9.64 34.95
CA LEU A 796 -0.52 9.16 36.30
C LEU A 796 0.53 8.12 36.64
N ASP A 797 1.51 8.52 37.44
CA ASP A 797 2.55 7.65 37.98
C ASP A 797 2.09 7.04 39.30
N ILE A 798 1.86 5.73 39.29
CA ILE A 798 1.50 4.94 40.47
C ILE A 798 2.61 3.94 40.83
N SER A 799 3.81 4.11 40.27
CA SER A 799 4.88 3.10 40.34
C SER A 799 5.56 2.95 41.69
N GLU A 800 5.29 3.85 42.63
CA GLU A 800 5.70 3.72 44.03
C GLU A 800 4.75 2.83 44.86
N LEU A 801 3.62 2.39 44.30
CA LEU A 801 2.72 1.42 44.94
C LEU A 801 3.21 -0.01 44.71
N THR A 802 3.03 -0.86 45.72
CA THR A 802 3.51 -2.25 45.68
C THR A 802 2.46 -3.23 46.20
N GLY A 803 2.49 -4.48 45.71
CA GLY A 803 1.55 -5.52 46.12
C GLY A 803 0.11 -5.13 45.81
N ASP A 804 -0.83 -5.47 46.69
CA ASP A 804 -2.26 -5.20 46.50
C ASP A 804 -2.59 -3.72 46.28
N LEU A 805 -1.77 -2.79 46.83
CA LEU A 805 -1.97 -1.36 46.62
C LEU A 805 -1.73 -0.92 45.18
N LEU A 806 -0.88 -1.63 44.42
CA LEU A 806 -0.62 -1.30 43.01
C LEU A 806 -1.86 -1.55 42.17
N THR A 807 -2.47 -2.74 42.28
CA THR A 807 -3.69 -3.09 41.55
C THR A 807 -4.84 -2.16 41.92
N VAL A 808 -4.97 -1.83 43.21
CA VAL A 808 -5.95 -0.87 43.71
C VAL A 808 -5.70 0.53 43.14
N GLY A 809 -4.45 1.01 43.15
CA GLY A 809 -4.09 2.33 42.60
C GLY A 809 -4.31 2.44 41.11
N MET A 810 -4.03 1.36 40.38
CA MET A 810 -4.27 1.29 38.95
C MET A 810 -5.77 1.34 38.64
N TYR A 811 -6.61 0.67 39.44
CA TYR A 811 -8.06 0.77 39.31
C TYR A 811 -8.57 2.18 39.60
N VAL A 812 -8.08 2.84 40.66
CA VAL A 812 -8.47 4.23 41.00
C VAL A 812 -8.06 5.20 39.89
N ALA A 813 -6.84 5.08 39.37
CA ALA A 813 -6.36 5.90 38.25
C ALA A 813 -7.21 5.69 36.99
N LEU A 814 -7.52 4.43 36.65
CA LEU A 814 -8.34 4.11 35.49
C LEU A 814 -9.78 4.60 35.63
N ASP A 815 -10.41 4.43 36.80
CA ASP A 815 -11.75 4.98 37.07
C ASP A 815 -11.78 6.50 36.93
N PHE A 816 -10.76 7.18 37.45
CA PHE A 816 -10.66 8.64 37.37
C PHE A 816 -10.53 9.15 35.93
N VAL A 817 -9.63 8.54 35.17
CA VAL A 817 -9.45 8.86 33.75
C VAL A 817 -10.70 8.49 32.93
N TRP A 818 -11.35 7.37 33.25
CA TRP A 818 -12.54 6.93 32.54
C TRP A 818 -13.74 7.87 32.78
N ASP A 819 -13.92 8.38 34.00
CA ASP A 819 -14.93 9.41 34.27
C ASP A 819 -14.67 10.67 33.45
N LYS A 820 -13.42 11.17 33.42
CA LYS A 820 -13.04 12.32 32.58
C LYS A 820 -13.31 12.06 31.10
N ALA A 821 -12.98 10.86 30.63
CA ALA A 821 -13.18 10.46 29.26
C ALA A 821 -14.66 10.45 28.83
N LYS A 822 -15.63 10.35 29.75
CA LYS A 822 -17.06 10.35 29.39
C LYS A 822 -17.66 11.76 29.23
N GLU A 823 -16.98 12.83 29.65
CA GLU A 823 -17.52 14.19 29.67
C GLU A 823 -17.91 14.75 28.28
N ASN A 824 -17.24 14.33 27.21
CA ASN A 824 -17.56 14.79 25.86
C ASN A 824 -17.40 13.67 24.82
N ARG A 825 -18.50 13.03 24.41
CA ARG A 825 -18.47 11.92 23.44
C ARG A 825 -18.01 12.29 22.02
N THR A 826 -17.94 13.58 21.69
CA THR A 826 -17.52 14.08 20.37
C THR A 826 -16.03 14.37 20.26
N ALA A 827 -15.34 14.50 21.41
CA ALA A 827 -13.92 14.77 21.45
C ALA A 827 -13.10 13.47 21.38
N GLU A 828 -12.02 13.48 20.59
CA GLU A 828 -11.05 12.38 20.53
C GLU A 828 -10.19 12.35 21.79
N LYS A 829 -10.06 11.16 22.39
CA LYS A 829 -9.22 10.93 23.57
C LYS A 829 -8.59 9.55 23.57
N ALA A 830 -7.40 9.41 24.15
CA ALA A 830 -6.68 8.15 24.23
C ALA A 830 -6.24 7.86 25.67
N ILE A 831 -6.60 6.69 26.18
CA ILE A 831 -6.20 6.17 27.49
C ILE A 831 -5.16 5.09 27.25
N PHE A 832 -3.91 5.39 27.60
CA PHE A 832 -2.80 4.46 27.57
C PHE A 832 -2.67 3.79 28.93
N VAL A 833 -2.70 2.46 28.92
CA VAL A 833 -2.55 1.62 30.10
C VAL A 833 -1.31 0.75 29.88
N ASP A 834 -0.20 1.15 30.49
CA ASP A 834 1.01 0.32 30.49
C ASP A 834 0.84 -0.85 31.46
N GLU A 835 1.45 -1.99 31.15
CA GLU A 835 1.35 -3.24 31.92
C GLU A 835 -0.09 -3.60 32.32
N CYS A 836 -1.01 -3.57 31.34
CA CYS A 836 -2.45 -3.80 31.55
C CYS A 836 -2.76 -5.15 32.24
N TRP A 837 -1.85 -6.14 32.14
CA TRP A 837 -1.97 -7.42 32.83
C TRP A 837 -2.07 -7.28 34.36
N GLN A 838 -1.59 -6.19 34.97
CA GLN A 838 -1.73 -5.94 36.41
C GLN A 838 -3.20 -5.89 36.87
N LEU A 839 -4.12 -5.42 36.00
CA LEU A 839 -5.56 -5.37 36.30
C LEU A 839 -6.34 -6.61 35.87
N ILE A 840 -5.77 -7.49 35.03
CA ILE A 840 -6.50 -8.62 34.44
C ILE A 840 -5.80 -9.98 34.62
N GLY A 841 -4.63 -10.01 35.24
CA GLY A 841 -3.82 -11.19 35.47
C GLY A 841 -4.09 -11.87 36.80
N ALA A 842 -3.24 -12.83 37.15
CA ALA A 842 -3.48 -13.75 38.27
C ALA A 842 -3.62 -13.07 39.65
N SER A 843 -2.98 -11.91 39.84
CA SER A 843 -3.06 -11.11 41.07
C SER A 843 -4.29 -10.20 41.15
N SER A 844 -5.10 -10.11 40.10
CA SER A 844 -6.34 -9.34 40.06
C SER A 844 -7.56 -10.21 40.37
N ASN A 845 -8.76 -9.62 40.31
CA ASN A 845 -10.02 -10.33 40.48
C ASN A 845 -10.94 -10.18 39.26
N ARG A 846 -11.98 -11.01 39.24
CA ARG A 846 -12.97 -11.05 38.15
C ARG A 846 -13.60 -9.69 37.85
N GLN A 847 -13.92 -8.92 38.89
CA GLN A 847 -14.69 -7.68 38.77
C GLN A 847 -13.85 -6.55 38.16
N ALA A 848 -12.58 -6.45 38.55
CA ALA A 848 -11.65 -5.50 37.95
C ALA A 848 -11.36 -5.85 36.49
N ALA A 849 -11.12 -7.13 36.18
CA ALA A 849 -10.91 -7.58 34.81
C ALA A 849 -12.12 -7.35 33.90
N GLU A 850 -13.33 -7.57 34.43
CA GLU A 850 -14.59 -7.29 33.74
C GLU A 850 -14.77 -5.79 33.47
N SER A 851 -14.36 -4.92 34.40
CA SER A 851 -14.39 -3.46 34.22
C SER A 851 -13.49 -2.98 33.09
N VAL A 852 -12.26 -3.50 32.99
CA VAL A 852 -11.34 -3.16 31.89
C VAL A 852 -11.88 -3.64 30.53
N LEU A 853 -12.43 -4.86 30.49
CA LEU A 853 -13.03 -5.40 29.27
C LEU A 853 -14.28 -4.61 28.85
N GLU A 854 -15.11 -4.18 29.80
CA GLU A 854 -16.27 -3.31 29.52
C GLU A 854 -15.83 -1.95 28.98
N LEU A 855 -14.80 -1.35 29.55
CA LEU A 855 -14.19 -0.12 29.02
C LEU A 855 -13.75 -0.34 27.57
N ALA A 856 -13.01 -1.40 27.26
CA ALA A 856 -12.59 -1.71 25.89
C ALA A 856 -13.77 -1.83 24.91
N LYS A 857 -14.92 -2.35 25.36
CA LYS A 857 -16.14 -2.49 24.53
C LYS A 857 -16.90 -1.18 24.33
N THR A 858 -16.88 -0.31 25.34
CA THR A 858 -17.77 0.87 25.41
C THR A 858 -17.09 2.18 25.04
N ILE A 859 -15.77 2.29 25.20
CA ILE A 859 -14.99 3.52 24.99
C ILE A 859 -15.19 4.18 23.62
N ARG A 860 -15.41 3.38 22.57
CA ARG A 860 -15.73 3.89 21.22
C ARG A 860 -16.97 4.80 21.19
N GLY A 861 -17.96 4.55 22.05
CA GLY A 861 -19.19 5.34 22.12
C GLY A 861 -18.98 6.74 22.70
N TYR A 862 -17.82 6.95 23.31
CA TYR A 862 -17.41 8.21 23.92
C TYR A 862 -16.26 8.86 23.15
N GLY A 863 -16.05 8.54 21.87
CA GLY A 863 -14.96 9.12 21.07
C GLY A 863 -13.56 8.75 21.59
N GLY A 864 -13.43 7.66 22.35
CA GLY A 864 -12.18 7.27 22.98
C GLY A 864 -11.48 6.07 22.35
N SER A 865 -10.18 5.99 22.62
CA SER A 865 -9.32 4.84 22.36
C SER A 865 -8.75 4.32 23.69
N LEU A 866 -8.80 3.00 23.88
CA LEU A 866 -7.99 2.30 24.86
C LEU A 866 -6.74 1.75 24.18
N VAL A 867 -5.57 2.11 24.68
CA VAL A 867 -4.27 1.58 24.24
C VAL A 867 -3.66 0.78 25.38
N CYS A 868 -3.71 -0.55 25.26
CA CYS A 868 -3.14 -1.46 26.27
C CYS A 868 -1.77 -1.94 25.82
N ALA A 869 -0.76 -1.79 26.66
CA ALA A 869 0.53 -2.46 26.49
C ALA A 869 0.66 -3.62 27.48
N THR A 870 1.16 -4.76 27.03
CA THR A 870 1.48 -5.89 27.90
C THR A 870 2.71 -6.65 27.41
N GLN A 871 3.50 -7.13 28.37
CA GLN A 871 4.67 -7.96 28.09
C GLN A 871 4.53 -9.41 28.52
N ASP A 872 3.78 -9.65 29.59
CA ASP A 872 3.55 -10.99 30.09
C ASP A 872 2.22 -11.49 29.54
N LEU A 873 2.28 -12.20 28.42
CA LEU A 873 1.08 -12.76 27.81
C LEU A 873 0.53 -13.94 28.62
N ASN A 874 1.36 -14.64 29.38
CA ASN A 874 0.90 -15.73 30.24
C ASN A 874 -0.03 -15.19 31.33
N ASP A 875 0.41 -14.15 32.04
CA ASP A 875 -0.41 -13.50 33.07
C ASP A 875 -1.63 -12.79 32.45
N PHE A 876 -1.47 -12.17 31.29
CA PHE A 876 -2.59 -11.53 30.57
C PHE A 876 -3.71 -12.51 30.18
N PHE A 877 -3.40 -13.80 30.05
CA PHE A 877 -4.36 -14.87 29.75
C PHE A 877 -4.68 -15.78 30.96
N ALA A 878 -4.19 -15.47 32.17
CA ALA A 878 -4.30 -16.37 33.33
C ALA A 878 -5.73 -16.52 33.88
N LEU A 879 -6.57 -15.48 33.79
CA LEU A 879 -7.94 -15.51 34.34
C LEU A 879 -8.97 -16.06 33.34
N GLU A 880 -9.86 -16.95 33.82
CA GLU A 880 -11.00 -17.52 33.08
C GLU A 880 -10.63 -18.01 31.66
N ASP A 881 -9.61 -18.87 31.54
CA ASP A 881 -9.12 -19.40 30.25
C ASP A 881 -8.75 -18.31 29.22
N GLY A 882 -8.31 -17.15 29.73
CA GLY A 882 -7.89 -15.99 28.96
C GLY A 882 -9.03 -15.12 28.42
N LYS A 883 -10.26 -15.29 28.92
CA LYS A 883 -11.46 -14.53 28.48
C LYS A 883 -11.21 -13.03 28.41
N TYR A 884 -10.58 -12.44 29.44
CA TYR A 884 -10.38 -11.00 29.54
C TYR A 884 -9.31 -10.51 28.56
N GLY A 885 -8.12 -11.12 28.57
CA GLY A 885 -7.05 -10.77 27.64
C GLY A 885 -7.45 -10.94 26.17
N LYS A 886 -8.03 -12.10 25.81
CA LYS A 886 -8.56 -12.34 24.45
C LYS A 886 -9.66 -11.33 24.11
N GLY A 887 -10.52 -11.00 25.08
CA GLY A 887 -11.56 -10.00 24.93
C GLY A 887 -11.01 -8.61 24.59
N ILE A 888 -9.97 -8.14 25.30
CA ILE A 888 -9.34 -6.85 25.04
C ILE A 888 -8.65 -6.83 23.67
N ILE A 889 -7.89 -7.88 23.34
CA ILE A 889 -7.26 -8.01 22.02
C ILE A 889 -8.31 -7.99 20.91
N ASN A 890 -9.41 -8.74 21.04
CA ASN A 890 -10.47 -8.78 20.04
C ASN A 890 -11.23 -7.46 19.89
N ASN A 891 -11.34 -6.67 20.97
CA ASN A 891 -11.94 -5.32 20.94
C ASN A 891 -10.94 -4.22 20.53
N SER A 892 -9.66 -4.54 20.35
CA SER A 892 -8.65 -3.64 19.82
C SER A 892 -8.61 -3.76 18.30
N LYS A 893 -8.99 -2.75 17.51
CA LYS A 893 -8.98 -2.94 16.06
C LYS A 893 -7.57 -3.08 15.50
N THR A 894 -6.66 -2.29 16.05
CA THR A 894 -5.24 -2.30 15.69
C THR A 894 -4.47 -3.09 16.75
N LYS A 895 -3.54 -3.93 16.32
CA LYS A 895 -2.58 -4.60 17.19
C LYS A 895 -1.18 -4.30 16.69
N ILE A 896 -0.27 -3.98 17.60
CA ILE A 896 1.13 -3.72 17.30
C ILE A 896 1.92 -4.80 18.02
N LEU A 897 2.49 -5.72 17.24
CA LEU A 897 3.31 -6.81 17.74
C LEU A 897 4.77 -6.44 17.55
N LEU A 898 5.48 -6.23 18.64
CA LEU A 898 6.94 -6.09 18.62
C LEU A 898 7.56 -7.48 18.67
N ASN A 899 8.88 -7.53 18.88
CA ASN A 899 9.56 -8.80 19.09
C ASN A 899 8.91 -9.61 20.23
N LEU A 900 8.64 -10.89 19.98
CA LEU A 900 8.07 -11.85 20.92
C LEU A 900 8.96 -13.09 21.01
N GLU A 901 8.99 -13.73 22.18
CA GLU A 901 9.63 -15.05 22.33
C GLU A 901 8.75 -16.14 21.70
N ASP A 902 9.35 -17.27 21.32
CA ASP A 902 8.66 -18.32 20.54
C ASP A 902 7.34 -18.79 21.17
N GLU A 903 7.32 -19.03 22.49
CA GLU A 903 6.11 -19.48 23.20
C GLU A 903 4.99 -18.42 23.19
N GLU A 904 5.37 -17.16 23.33
CA GLU A 904 4.46 -16.02 23.32
C GLU A 904 3.91 -15.77 21.91
N ALA A 905 4.79 -15.81 20.92
CA ALA A 905 4.46 -15.67 19.51
C ALA A 905 3.44 -16.74 19.08
N GLN A 906 3.61 -18.00 19.53
CA GLN A 906 2.68 -19.08 19.25
C GLN A 906 1.28 -18.82 19.83
N ARG A 907 1.18 -18.27 21.05
CA ARG A 907 -0.12 -17.91 21.65
C ARG A 907 -0.80 -16.78 20.88
N VAL A 908 -0.02 -15.79 20.43
CA VAL A 908 -0.54 -14.67 19.63
C VAL A 908 -0.98 -15.16 18.25
N GLN A 909 -0.25 -16.10 17.64
CA GLN A 909 -0.61 -16.72 16.37
C GLN A 909 -2.00 -17.32 16.40
N ASP A 910 -2.35 -18.08 17.44
CA ASP A 910 -3.67 -18.70 17.57
C ASP A 910 -4.81 -17.68 17.66
N ILE A 911 -4.56 -16.54 18.33
CA ILE A 911 -5.56 -15.49 18.57
C ILE A 911 -5.73 -14.59 17.34
N LEU A 912 -4.64 -14.23 16.68
CA LEU A 912 -4.62 -13.31 15.55
C LEU A 912 -4.66 -14.00 14.19
N HIS A 913 -4.59 -15.33 14.18
CA HIS A 913 -4.51 -16.16 12.98
C HIS A 913 -3.32 -15.76 12.09
N LEU A 914 -2.16 -15.53 12.70
CA LEU A 914 -0.95 -15.18 11.97
C LEU A 914 -0.46 -16.37 11.14
N SER A 915 0.08 -16.08 9.96
CA SER A 915 0.78 -17.07 9.14
C SER A 915 2.10 -17.51 9.79
N GLU A 916 2.65 -18.65 9.36
CA GLU A 916 3.97 -19.11 9.82
C GLU A 916 5.09 -18.11 9.47
N ALA A 917 4.97 -17.42 8.33
CA ALA A 917 5.93 -16.39 7.94
C ALA A 917 5.89 -15.18 8.89
N GLU A 918 4.70 -14.73 9.25
CA GLU A 918 4.52 -13.64 10.23
C GLU A 918 4.98 -14.05 11.62
N LEU A 919 4.73 -15.31 12.04
CA LEU A 919 5.27 -15.87 13.28
C LEU A 919 6.80 -15.83 13.29
N MET A 920 7.44 -16.30 12.21
CA MET A 920 8.89 -16.26 12.09
C MET A 920 9.43 -14.82 12.09
N GLU A 921 8.69 -13.89 11.49
CA GLU A 921 9.09 -12.49 11.42
C GLU A 921 9.03 -11.81 12.81
N ILE A 922 7.94 -12.00 13.57
CA ILE A 922 7.80 -11.41 14.91
C ILE A 922 8.83 -11.96 15.90
N THR A 923 9.29 -13.20 15.75
CA THR A 923 10.34 -13.78 16.63
C THR A 923 11.74 -13.27 16.30
N HIS A 924 11.98 -12.81 15.07
CA HIS A 924 13.29 -12.32 14.60
C HIS A 924 13.38 -10.79 14.52
N PHE A 925 12.33 -10.06 14.90
CA PHE A 925 12.37 -8.60 14.87
C PHE A 925 13.48 -7.99 15.73
N GLU A 926 14.25 -7.11 15.12
CA GLU A 926 15.13 -6.20 15.84
C GLU A 926 14.31 -5.11 16.57
N ARG A 927 14.92 -4.49 17.58
CA ARG A 927 14.31 -3.35 18.28
C ARG A 927 13.91 -2.25 17.30
N GLY A 928 12.68 -1.76 17.43
CA GLY A 928 12.11 -0.78 16.52
C GLY A 928 11.41 -1.38 15.29
N SER A 929 11.38 -2.71 15.14
CA SER A 929 10.49 -3.38 14.19
C SER A 929 9.18 -3.79 14.87
N ALA A 930 8.09 -3.75 14.11
CA ALA A 930 6.76 -4.15 14.56
C ALA A 930 5.95 -4.77 13.42
N LEU A 931 5.06 -5.70 13.73
CA LEU A 931 3.98 -6.15 12.84
C LEU A 931 2.71 -5.42 13.28
N ILE A 932 2.20 -4.56 12.42
CA ILE A 932 0.94 -3.84 12.66
C ILE A 932 -0.19 -4.60 11.98
N SER A 933 -1.10 -5.14 12.79
CA SER A 933 -2.30 -5.83 12.34
C SER A 933 -3.52 -4.94 12.49
N THR A 934 -4.15 -4.57 11.38
CA THR A 934 -5.42 -3.82 11.37
C THR A 934 -6.31 -4.31 10.24
N ASN A 935 -7.63 -4.42 10.46
CA ASN A 935 -8.54 -4.92 9.42
C ASN A 935 -8.17 -6.30 8.83
N ASN A 936 -7.49 -7.15 9.61
CA ASN A 936 -6.92 -8.44 9.16
C ASN A 936 -5.84 -8.29 8.08
N ASN A 937 -5.32 -7.08 7.91
CA ASN A 937 -4.12 -6.78 7.15
C ASN A 937 -2.97 -6.63 8.14
N ASN A 938 -1.91 -7.40 7.94
CA ASN A 938 -0.69 -7.26 8.70
C ASN A 938 0.30 -6.46 7.85
N ILE A 939 1.17 -5.65 8.47
CA ILE A 939 2.26 -4.97 7.76
C ILE A 939 3.45 -4.93 8.70
N ALA A 940 4.61 -5.39 8.21
CA ALA A 940 5.87 -5.22 8.91
C ALA A 940 6.36 -3.78 8.75
N VAL A 941 6.60 -3.12 9.88
CA VAL A 941 6.92 -1.70 9.99
C VAL A 941 8.20 -1.51 10.77
N GLU A 942 9.08 -0.67 10.25
CA GLU A 942 10.18 -0.09 11.00
C GLU A 942 9.69 1.23 11.61
N ILE A 943 9.61 1.27 12.94
CA ILE A 943 9.15 2.44 13.69
C ILE A 943 10.17 3.58 13.52
N LYS A 944 9.72 4.70 12.97
CA LYS A 944 10.57 5.88 12.73
C LYS A 944 10.19 7.01 13.68
N CYS A 945 11.23 7.64 14.24
CA CYS A 945 11.13 8.82 15.10
C CYS A 945 12.17 9.85 14.67
N SER A 946 11.93 11.11 15.02
CA SER A 946 12.94 12.15 14.91
C SER A 946 13.95 12.04 16.05
N GLN A 947 15.08 12.73 15.91
CA GLN A 947 16.06 12.80 16.99
C GLN A 947 15.45 13.47 18.24
N MET A 948 14.63 14.51 18.08
CA MET A 948 13.99 15.18 19.21
C MET A 948 13.00 14.26 19.93
N GLU A 949 12.13 13.57 19.21
CA GLU A 949 11.20 12.59 19.77
C GLU A 949 11.97 11.50 20.54
N LYS A 950 13.03 10.96 19.94
CA LYS A 950 13.88 9.94 20.53
C LYS A 950 14.49 10.41 21.85
N GLU A 951 15.02 11.62 21.89
CA GLU A 951 15.63 12.21 23.09
C GLU A 951 14.62 12.45 24.22
N LEU A 952 13.35 12.66 23.90
CA LEU A 952 12.29 12.80 24.89
C LEU A 952 11.90 11.47 25.54
N ILE A 953 11.91 10.36 24.79
CA ILE A 953 11.29 9.09 25.22
C ILE A 953 12.26 7.92 25.38
N THR A 954 13.53 8.07 25.00
CA THR A 954 14.51 6.96 25.11
C THR A 954 14.75 6.52 26.55
N THR A 955 14.79 5.20 26.75
CA THR A 955 15.16 4.57 28.02
C THR A 955 16.49 3.84 27.92
N ASP A 956 17.18 3.92 26.77
CA ASP A 956 18.47 3.27 26.58
C ASP A 956 19.55 3.97 27.39
N ARG A 957 20.29 3.20 28.21
CA ARG A 957 21.33 3.72 29.11
C ARG A 957 22.41 4.51 28.36
N ARG A 958 22.87 4.04 27.20
CA ARG A 958 23.96 4.70 26.46
C ARG A 958 23.47 6.02 25.86
N GLU A 959 22.25 6.04 25.35
CA GLU A 959 21.63 7.26 24.82
C GLU A 959 21.37 8.28 25.93
N LEU A 960 20.94 7.84 27.11
CA LEU A 960 20.78 8.67 28.31
C LEU A 960 22.11 9.27 28.77
N GLN A 961 23.20 8.50 28.75
CA GLN A 961 24.53 9.01 29.06
C GLN A 961 24.98 10.06 28.04
N ALA A 962 24.80 9.81 26.74
CA ALA A 962 25.14 10.79 25.71
C ALA A 962 24.29 12.08 25.79
N LEU A 963 23.06 11.99 26.31
CA LEU A 963 22.22 13.15 26.59
C LEU A 963 22.73 13.96 27.79
N LEU A 964 23.18 13.27 28.86
CA LEU A 964 23.77 13.90 30.02
C LEU A 964 25.05 14.65 29.65
N GLU A 965 25.98 13.98 28.95
CA GLU A 965 27.24 14.57 28.49
C GLU A 965 27.02 15.82 27.63
N ARG A 966 26.01 15.80 26.74
CA ARG A 966 25.64 16.98 25.92
C ARG A 966 25.07 18.13 26.74
N LYS A 967 24.32 17.84 27.82
CA LYS A 967 23.79 18.87 28.74
C LYS A 967 24.85 19.43 29.68
N GLU A 968 25.90 18.68 29.97
CA GLU A 968 27.03 19.16 30.78
C GLU A 968 28.01 20.00 29.95
N ALA A 969 28.08 19.76 28.63
CA ALA A 969 28.99 20.45 27.72
C ALA A 969 28.46 21.79 27.16
N GLY A 970 27.15 22.05 27.24
CA GLY A 970 26.49 23.26 26.76
C GLY A 970 25.91 24.08 27.90
#